data_AF-A0A8B9ZT20-F1
#
_entry.id   AF-A0A8B9ZT20-F1
#
_cell.length_a   1.000
_cell.length_b   1.000
_cell.length_c   1.000
_cell.angle_alpha   90.00
_cell.angle_beta   90.00
_cell.angle_gamma   90.00
#
_symmetry.space_group_name_H-M   'P 1'
#
loop_
_entity.id
_entity.type
_entity.pdbx_description
1 polymer ?
#
loop_
_entity_poly.entity_id
_entity_poly.type
_entity_poly.pdbx_seq_one_letter_code
_entity_poly.pdbx_strand_id
1 'polypeptide(L)'
;MGISAPLQAGTERGPASCRRIAAGPGRAGGALWGRQEQEGSGRSPARLGGRRPKRSRIPLAAGTPSPHRAPSPPAPSGLLPRRGVRRRLLGGLLGAGRLEEGPVDVEPADHAERHGQRHLRQPPPHVAGGDAERRGHGHGHAATRREGPAPPPRAAGGTSALTALAVGVRVLNCALVRSSFVPDEYWQALEVAYGHLTWEWAQRLRGSAYPMLLAGLYKALQLLGKDDVQLLIWVPRLVQAVLAAFADVKLYLLVRHLENAETAKYVYFCQLCSWFTWYSCTRTLTNTMETLLTIFALYYYPIKGSKMGSSCKYLTLIALAIVIRPTAAIPWIPLVFSHFLQEQRKADLILHNCIPVGLVTLGISLITDRVFFGEWVLVQLNFLKFNVLQNLGTFYGSHPWHWYLTQGLPIILGTHLPFFIHGCVLAPKRYRIFLMAVIWTVLVYSTLSHKEFRFIYPVLPFCMVFCGFSLKHLKAWKKSAASFLLVSNLLPALYTGLIHQRGTLDVMSHVQELCKDSNQSQAFVFIMMPCHSTPFYSHVHCPLKMRFLQCPPDLTGNESYIDEADVFYLNPLGWLNKEFYNDTLLPSHLIFFSVLEQEISSFLALKGYEKTATIFHTHVPQGRVGSHIYIYRRGLK
;
A
#
# COMPACT_ATOMS: atom_id res chain seq x y z
N MET A 1 -41.94 -44.82 -59.92
CA MET A 1 -41.03 -43.68 -60.20
C MET A 1 -40.05 -43.63 -59.03
N GLY A 2 -39.03 -44.49 -58.92
CA GLY A 2 -37.88 -44.67 -59.82
C GLY A 2 -36.94 -43.47 -59.60
N ILE A 3 -35.74 -43.56 -59.03
CA ILE A 3 -34.59 -44.48 -59.26
C ILE A 3 -33.76 -44.51 -57.95
N SER A 4 -33.53 -45.61 -57.23
CA SER A 4 -32.61 -46.76 -57.43
C SER A 4 -31.11 -46.51 -57.12
N ALA A 5 -30.68 -46.86 -55.88
CA ALA A 5 -29.62 -47.84 -55.50
C ALA A 5 -28.17 -47.76 -56.13
N PRO A 6 -27.26 -48.72 -55.84
CA PRO A 6 -26.47 -48.89 -54.59
C PRO A 6 -24.96 -49.17 -54.87
N LEU A 7 -24.12 -49.38 -53.83
CA LEU A 7 -23.02 -50.37 -53.89
C LEU A 7 -22.45 -50.74 -52.51
N GLN A 8 -22.41 -52.05 -52.27
CA GLN A 8 -21.81 -52.78 -51.16
C GLN A 8 -20.29 -52.96 -51.34
N ALA A 9 -19.55 -53.12 -50.24
CA ALA A 9 -18.80 -54.36 -49.89
C ALA A 9 -17.54 -54.08 -49.03
N GLY A 10 -17.33 -54.91 -48.00
CA GLY A 10 -16.01 -55.48 -47.72
C GLY A 10 -15.23 -55.06 -46.46
N THR A 11 -15.26 -55.97 -45.46
CA THR A 11 -14.10 -56.51 -44.69
C THR A 11 -13.36 -55.70 -43.60
N GLU A 12 -13.48 -56.24 -42.38
CA GLU A 12 -12.50 -56.43 -41.30
C GLU A 12 -11.15 -55.69 -41.26
N ARG A 13 -10.86 -55.04 -40.12
CA ARG A 13 -9.75 -55.28 -39.16
C ARG A 13 -9.50 -54.01 -38.32
N GLY A 14 -9.48 -54.12 -36.99
CA GLY A 14 -9.05 -53.04 -36.08
C GLY A 14 -7.52 -52.87 -36.05
N PRO A 15 -6.94 -52.27 -35.00
CA PRO A 15 -7.41 -51.19 -34.13
C PRO A 15 -6.37 -50.04 -34.06
N ALA A 16 -6.77 -48.76 -33.98
CA ALA A 16 -5.87 -47.73 -33.42
C ALA A 16 -6.58 -46.41 -33.10
N SER A 17 -6.47 -46.04 -31.84
CA SER A 17 -6.78 -44.75 -31.21
C SER A 17 -6.11 -43.56 -31.91
N CYS A 18 -6.87 -42.51 -32.20
CA CYS A 18 -6.37 -41.12 -32.17
C CYS A 18 -7.51 -40.13 -31.85
N ARG A 19 -7.41 -39.51 -30.68
CA ARG A 19 -8.24 -38.39 -30.22
C ARG A 19 -8.04 -37.18 -31.14
N ARG A 20 -9.11 -36.68 -31.76
CA ARG A 20 -9.14 -35.32 -32.33
C ARG A 20 -9.42 -34.30 -31.23
N ILE A 21 -8.54 -33.31 -31.19
CA ILE A 21 -8.66 -32.03 -30.51
C ILE A 21 -9.70 -31.21 -31.26
N ALA A 22 -10.75 -30.76 -30.57
CA ALA A 22 -11.61 -29.67 -31.03
C ALA A 22 -11.34 -28.46 -30.14
N ALA A 23 -10.66 -27.47 -30.71
CA ALA A 23 -10.42 -26.16 -30.11
C ALA A 23 -11.68 -25.28 -30.28
N GLY A 24 -12.17 -24.72 -29.18
CA GLY A 24 -13.15 -23.64 -29.16
C GLY A 24 -12.49 -22.33 -28.68
N PRO A 25 -12.93 -21.16 -29.18
CA PRO A 25 -12.18 -19.92 -29.10
C PRO A 25 -12.20 -19.29 -27.70
N GLY A 26 -11.05 -18.69 -27.34
CA GLY A 26 -10.74 -18.19 -26.01
C GLY A 26 -11.52 -16.94 -25.59
N ARG A 27 -11.99 -16.97 -24.34
CA ARG A 27 -12.26 -15.77 -23.53
C ARG A 27 -10.96 -15.34 -22.86
N ALA A 28 -10.16 -14.50 -23.54
CA ALA A 28 -9.03 -13.80 -22.94
C ALA A 28 -9.40 -12.32 -22.81
N GLY A 29 -9.53 -11.83 -21.57
CA GLY A 29 -9.76 -10.39 -21.33
C GLY A 29 -10.12 -10.01 -19.89
N GLY A 30 -10.66 -10.90 -19.06
CA GLY A 30 -11.20 -10.53 -17.74
C GLY A 30 -10.53 -11.13 -16.50
N ALA A 31 -9.61 -12.10 -16.64
CA ALA A 31 -9.26 -13.02 -15.54
C ALA A 31 -7.77 -13.02 -15.11
N LEU A 32 -7.03 -11.92 -15.32
CA LEU A 32 -5.61 -11.85 -14.99
C LEU A 32 -5.31 -11.17 -13.64
N TRP A 33 -6.18 -10.29 -13.14
CA TRP A 33 -5.97 -9.58 -11.87
C TRP A 33 -6.13 -10.48 -10.63
N GLY A 34 -7.16 -11.35 -10.64
CA GLY A 34 -7.45 -12.22 -9.47
C GLY A 34 -6.38 -13.27 -9.17
N ARG A 35 -5.47 -13.56 -10.11
CA ARG A 35 -4.51 -14.67 -9.98
C ARG A 35 -3.35 -14.38 -9.02
N GLN A 36 -3.04 -13.11 -8.74
CA GLN A 36 -1.81 -12.75 -8.01
C GLN A 36 -2.02 -12.32 -6.56
N GLU A 37 -3.18 -11.76 -6.20
CA GLU A 37 -3.38 -11.24 -4.84
C GLU A 37 -3.55 -12.34 -3.78
N GLN A 38 -3.58 -13.62 -4.17
CA GLN A 38 -4.06 -14.72 -3.31
C GLN A 38 -3.22 -16.00 -3.35
N GLU A 39 -2.06 -16.02 -4.03
CA GLU A 39 -1.13 -17.17 -3.99
C GLU A 39 -0.32 -17.28 -2.67
N GLY A 40 -0.63 -16.46 -1.66
CA GLY A 40 -0.02 -16.53 -0.33
C GLY A 40 -0.40 -17.75 0.53
N SER A 41 -1.21 -18.70 0.06
CA SER A 41 -1.42 -19.99 0.77
C SER A 41 -1.94 -21.14 -0.13
N GLY A 42 -1.79 -21.05 -1.45
CA GLY A 42 -2.37 -22.02 -2.38
C GLY A 42 -1.33 -22.90 -3.06
N ARG A 43 -0.94 -24.04 -2.46
CA ARG A 43 -0.24 -25.09 -3.22
C ARG A 43 -1.18 -25.64 -4.29
N SER A 44 -0.78 -25.53 -5.56
CA SER A 44 -1.36 -26.34 -6.63
C SER A 44 -0.84 -27.78 -6.49
N PRO A 45 -1.69 -28.83 -6.48
CA PRO A 45 -1.21 -30.19 -6.34
C PRO A 45 -0.46 -30.59 -7.61
N ALA A 46 0.85 -30.76 -7.51
CA ALA A 46 1.65 -31.37 -8.55
C ALA A 46 1.12 -32.78 -8.81
N ARG A 47 0.73 -33.06 -10.07
CA ARG A 47 0.39 -34.40 -10.53
C ARG A 47 1.61 -35.31 -10.39
N LEU A 48 1.62 -36.13 -9.34
CA LEU A 48 2.53 -37.27 -9.23
C LEU A 48 2.09 -38.34 -10.22
N GLY A 49 2.79 -38.40 -11.35
CA GLY A 49 2.75 -39.52 -12.27
C GLY A 49 3.21 -40.79 -11.57
N GLY A 50 2.37 -41.82 -11.61
CA GLY A 50 2.58 -43.07 -10.88
C GLY A 50 3.76 -43.88 -11.41
N ARG A 51 4.58 -44.35 -10.48
CA ARG A 51 5.29 -45.64 -10.57
C ARG A 51 5.35 -46.26 -9.17
N ARG A 52 4.70 -47.42 -9.00
CA ARG A 52 4.87 -48.31 -7.83
C ARG A 52 6.32 -48.82 -7.78
N PRO A 53 6.85 -49.07 -6.57
CA PRO A 53 7.44 -50.39 -6.37
C PRO A 53 7.04 -51.08 -5.05
N LYS A 54 6.91 -52.40 -5.23
CA LYS A 54 6.92 -53.58 -4.36
C LYS A 54 6.97 -53.44 -2.82
N ARG A 55 6.07 -54.22 -2.21
CA ARG A 55 6.07 -54.72 -0.83
C ARG A 55 7.40 -55.37 -0.43
N SER A 56 7.88 -55.04 0.77
CA SER A 56 8.61 -55.97 1.65
C SER A 56 8.14 -55.76 3.09
N ARG A 57 8.26 -56.82 3.89
CA ARG A 57 7.53 -57.12 5.13
C ARG A 57 8.53 -57.15 6.31
N ILE A 58 8.08 -56.65 7.48
CA ILE A 58 8.39 -57.10 8.87
C ILE A 58 9.71 -56.56 9.50
N PRO A 59 9.87 -56.39 10.86
CA PRO A 59 8.94 -56.61 12.00
C PRO A 59 8.71 -55.41 12.96
N LEU A 60 7.70 -55.61 13.83
CA LEU A 60 7.44 -54.90 15.08
C LEU A 60 8.65 -54.91 16.03
N ALA A 61 8.90 -53.78 16.69
CA ALA A 61 9.47 -53.73 18.04
C ALA A 61 8.82 -52.60 18.84
N ALA A 62 8.41 -52.94 20.06
CA ALA A 62 7.73 -52.10 21.04
C ALA A 62 8.68 -51.09 21.69
N GLY A 63 8.13 -49.95 22.12
CA GLY A 63 8.84 -48.98 22.95
C GLY A 63 8.33 -47.56 22.76
N THR A 64 7.21 -47.22 23.40
CA THR A 64 6.74 -45.83 23.56
C THR A 64 7.49 -45.15 24.71
N PRO A 65 8.14 -44.01 24.49
CA PRO A 65 8.23 -42.95 25.48
C PRO A 65 7.35 -41.76 25.06
N SER A 66 6.56 -41.27 26.00
CA SER A 66 5.71 -40.08 25.90
C SER A 66 6.41 -38.89 25.23
N PRO A 67 5.74 -38.13 24.34
CA PRO A 67 6.26 -36.84 23.92
C PRO A 67 6.03 -35.82 25.04
N HIS A 68 7.13 -35.29 25.54
CA HIS A 68 7.15 -34.12 26.40
C HIS A 68 6.34 -32.98 25.77
N ARG A 69 5.39 -32.49 26.55
CA ARG A 69 4.53 -31.33 26.28
C ARG A 69 5.42 -30.11 26.02
N ALA A 70 5.44 -29.60 24.79
CA ALA A 70 5.92 -28.25 24.54
C ALA A 70 5.00 -27.27 25.31
N PRO A 71 5.54 -26.32 26.09
CA PRO A 71 4.72 -25.39 26.84
C PRO A 71 3.94 -24.50 25.86
N SER A 72 2.64 -24.39 26.12
CA SER A 72 1.74 -23.45 25.47
C SER A 72 2.32 -22.02 25.59
N PRO A 73 2.33 -21.21 24.52
CA PRO A 73 2.67 -19.80 24.68
C PRO A 73 1.66 -19.17 25.65
N PRO A 74 2.10 -18.31 26.58
CA PRO A 74 1.19 -17.67 27.51
C PRO A 74 0.18 -16.83 26.72
N ALA A 75 -1.09 -16.88 27.15
CA ALA A 75 -2.12 -15.99 26.67
C ALA A 75 -1.63 -14.54 26.73
N PRO A 76 -1.87 -13.70 25.70
CA PRO A 76 -1.54 -12.29 25.79
C PRO A 76 -2.34 -11.71 26.95
N SER A 77 -1.62 -11.40 28.02
CA SER A 77 -2.17 -10.72 29.18
C SER A 77 -2.66 -9.37 28.69
N GLY A 78 -3.97 -9.14 28.75
CA GLY A 78 -4.59 -7.90 28.32
C GLY A 78 -3.96 -6.70 29.01
N LEU A 79 -3.24 -5.89 28.25
CA LEU A 79 -2.89 -4.53 28.62
C LEU A 79 -3.93 -3.60 28.00
N LEU A 80 -5.10 -3.53 28.65
CA LEU A 80 -5.88 -2.29 28.66
C LEU A 80 -5.45 -1.48 29.89
N PRO A 81 -5.40 -0.14 29.80
CA PRO A 81 -4.73 0.69 30.77
C PRO A 81 -5.56 0.79 32.06
N ARG A 82 -5.11 0.13 33.13
CA ARG A 82 -5.43 0.59 34.49
C ARG A 82 -4.73 1.93 34.70
N ARG A 83 -5.52 2.97 34.99
CA ARG A 83 -5.03 4.25 35.53
C ARG A 83 -4.10 3.95 36.71
N GLY A 84 -2.81 4.30 36.56
CA GLY A 84 -1.88 4.28 37.70
C GLY A 84 -0.55 3.55 37.51
N VAL A 85 0.14 3.71 36.37
CA VAL A 85 1.62 3.61 36.35
C VAL A 85 2.16 4.65 35.35
N ARG A 86 2.11 5.93 35.76
CA ARG A 86 2.85 7.02 35.12
C ARG A 86 4.10 7.28 35.94
N ARG A 87 5.28 7.00 35.36
CA ARG A 87 6.59 7.68 35.54
C ARG A 87 7.71 6.65 35.37
N ARG A 88 8.16 6.45 34.12
CA ARG A 88 9.54 6.11 33.70
C ARG A 88 9.56 5.81 32.19
N LEU A 89 9.18 6.80 31.39
CA LEU A 89 9.37 6.79 29.93
C LEU A 89 9.10 8.22 29.43
N LEU A 90 10.05 9.13 29.72
CA LEU A 90 10.23 10.54 29.31
C LEU A 90 10.64 11.43 30.51
N GLY A 91 11.79 11.15 31.11
CA GLY A 91 12.45 12.07 32.05
C GLY A 91 13.80 12.59 31.56
N GLY A 92 14.25 12.19 30.36
CA GLY A 92 15.62 12.43 29.89
C GLY A 92 15.79 13.47 28.78
N LEU A 93 14.73 14.13 28.33
CA LEU A 93 14.79 14.97 27.13
C LEU A 93 14.36 16.44 27.30
N LEU A 94 13.95 16.86 28.49
CA LEU A 94 13.64 18.26 28.76
C LEU A 94 14.15 18.64 30.15
N GLY A 95 15.36 19.21 30.20
CA GLY A 95 15.83 19.96 31.36
C GLY A 95 15.18 21.34 31.35
N ALA A 96 14.35 21.63 32.34
CA ALA A 96 13.98 23.00 32.69
C ALA A 96 13.59 23.06 34.17
N GLY A 97 14.09 24.12 34.81
CA GLY A 97 14.15 24.40 36.25
C GLY A 97 12.86 24.21 37.04
N ARG A 98 13.07 23.83 38.30
CA ARG A 98 12.15 23.98 39.43
C ARG A 98 11.66 25.43 39.53
N LEU A 99 10.35 25.62 39.67
CA LEU A 99 9.77 26.67 40.48
C LEU A 99 8.59 26.04 41.25
N GLU A 100 8.64 26.17 42.58
CA GLU A 100 7.58 25.80 43.50
C GLU A 100 6.47 26.85 43.45
N GLU A 101 5.21 26.42 43.51
CA GLU A 101 4.09 27.29 43.92
C GLU A 101 3.37 26.62 45.09
N GLY A 102 3.29 27.35 46.20
CA GLY A 102 2.34 27.13 47.28
C GLY A 102 1.04 27.95 47.05
N PRO A 103 -0.07 27.61 47.72
CA PRO A 103 -1.41 28.08 47.36
C PRO A 103 -1.92 29.19 48.30
N VAL A 104 -2.75 30.13 47.80
CA VAL A 104 -3.73 30.87 48.63
C VAL A 104 -4.97 31.32 47.80
N ASP A 105 -6.13 30.84 48.25
CA ASP A 105 -7.50 31.38 48.42
C ASP A 105 -7.88 32.79 47.85
N VAL A 106 -8.98 32.99 47.11
CA VAL A 106 -10.41 33.21 47.52
C VAL A 106 -10.57 34.49 48.37
N GLU A 107 -11.24 35.60 48.00
CA GLU A 107 -12.68 35.85 47.71
C GLU A 107 -12.90 37.34 47.23
N PRO A 108 -14.11 37.98 47.15
CA PRO A 108 -14.58 38.72 45.96
C PRO A 108 -15.13 40.16 46.23
N ALA A 109 -16.04 40.64 45.35
CA ALA A 109 -16.92 41.83 45.44
C ALA A 109 -16.32 43.16 44.91
N ASP A 110 -17.03 44.10 44.27
CA ASP A 110 -18.47 44.30 44.05
C ASP A 110 -18.70 45.41 42.98
N HIS A 111 -19.92 45.44 42.40
CA HIS A 111 -20.66 46.59 41.82
C HIS A 111 -20.03 47.55 40.77
N ALA A 112 -20.72 48.16 39.79
CA ALA A 112 -22.11 48.17 39.31
C ALA A 112 -22.16 48.89 37.94
N GLU A 113 -23.17 48.53 37.12
CA GLU A 113 -23.92 49.30 36.12
C GLU A 113 -23.34 50.59 35.47
N ARG A 114 -23.40 50.74 34.13
CA ARG A 114 -24.57 51.21 33.33
C ARG A 114 -24.17 51.67 31.90
N HIS A 115 -24.96 51.23 30.93
CA HIS A 115 -25.42 51.88 29.68
C HIS A 115 -24.52 52.82 28.85
N GLY A 116 -24.49 52.60 27.52
CA GLY A 116 -24.27 53.67 26.54
C GLY A 116 -23.95 53.21 25.11
N GLN A 117 -24.83 53.51 24.16
CA GLN A 117 -24.83 53.08 22.75
C GLN A 117 -23.82 53.80 21.83
N ARG A 118 -23.40 53.06 20.78
CA ARG A 118 -23.21 53.40 19.34
C ARG A 118 -22.72 54.82 18.96
N HIS A 119 -21.69 54.91 18.11
CA HIS A 119 -21.81 55.00 16.63
C HIS A 119 -20.46 55.23 15.93
N LEU A 120 -20.34 54.64 14.72
CA LEU A 120 -19.29 54.80 13.72
C LEU A 120 -19.11 56.25 13.23
N ARG A 121 -17.90 56.59 12.75
CA ARG A 121 -17.71 57.46 11.57
C ARG A 121 -16.34 57.30 10.90
N GLN A 122 -16.41 57.36 9.57
CA GLN A 122 -15.36 57.36 8.53
C GLN A 122 -14.81 58.81 8.29
N PRO A 123 -13.81 59.00 7.39
CA PRO A 123 -12.78 60.04 7.50
C PRO A 123 -13.03 61.30 6.62
N PRO A 124 -12.15 62.32 6.69
CA PRO A 124 -12.17 63.49 5.81
C PRO A 124 -10.96 63.61 4.83
N PRO A 125 -10.98 64.61 3.91
CA PRO A 125 -10.43 64.50 2.55
C PRO A 125 -9.29 65.49 2.18
N HIS A 126 -8.92 65.44 0.89
CA HIS A 126 -7.96 66.25 0.12
C HIS A 126 -8.22 67.78 0.09
N VAL A 127 -7.14 68.57 -0.04
CA VAL A 127 -7.12 69.94 -0.63
C VAL A 127 -5.82 70.16 -1.44
N ALA A 128 -5.91 71.00 -2.48
CA ALA A 128 -4.96 71.29 -3.54
C ALA A 128 -4.27 72.68 -3.43
N GLY A 129 -3.35 72.97 -4.35
CA GLY A 129 -2.75 74.28 -4.67
C GLY A 129 -1.21 74.26 -4.58
N GLY A 130 -0.38 74.85 -5.44
CA GLY A 130 -0.53 75.70 -6.64
C GLY A 130 0.88 76.17 -7.07
N ASP A 131 1.06 76.36 -8.38
CA ASP A 131 2.09 77.04 -9.20
C ASP A 131 3.42 77.60 -8.63
N ALA A 132 4.52 77.40 -9.40
CA ALA A 132 5.38 78.49 -9.92
C ALA A 132 6.48 77.99 -10.88
N GLU A 133 6.71 78.79 -11.91
CA GLU A 133 7.53 78.59 -13.11
C GLU A 133 8.97 79.15 -12.95
N ARG A 134 10.00 78.50 -13.53
CA ARG A 134 11.25 79.16 -13.95
C ARG A 134 12.06 78.36 -14.97
N ARG A 135 12.38 79.00 -16.09
CA ARG A 135 13.27 78.55 -17.17
C ARG A 135 14.75 78.61 -16.77
N GLY A 136 15.55 77.67 -17.30
CA GLY A 136 17.02 77.73 -17.33
C GLY A 136 17.61 76.73 -18.32
N HIS A 137 18.34 77.22 -19.32
CA HIS A 137 19.12 76.46 -20.30
C HIS A 137 20.33 75.74 -19.65
N GLY A 138 20.71 74.57 -20.17
CA GLY A 138 22.00 73.93 -19.85
C GLY A 138 22.20 72.57 -20.53
N HIS A 139 23.37 72.40 -21.15
CA HIS A 139 23.81 71.29 -22.00
C HIS A 139 23.73 69.86 -21.42
N GLY A 140 23.46 68.91 -22.32
CA GLY A 140 24.29 67.71 -22.57
C GLY A 140 24.51 66.70 -21.44
N HIS A 141 23.86 65.54 -21.53
CA HIS A 141 24.54 64.24 -21.61
C HIS A 141 23.54 63.12 -21.91
N ALA A 142 23.82 62.37 -22.98
CA ALA A 142 23.13 61.13 -23.29
C ALA A 142 23.43 60.09 -22.21
N ALA A 143 22.38 59.59 -21.54
CA ALA A 143 22.43 58.39 -20.73
C ALA A 143 21.23 57.51 -21.10
N THR A 144 21.50 56.47 -21.88
CA THR A 144 20.57 55.39 -22.20
C THR A 144 20.20 54.65 -20.92
N ARG A 145 19.00 54.91 -20.41
CA ARG A 145 18.41 54.16 -19.30
C ARG A 145 18.07 52.75 -19.81
N ARG A 146 18.95 51.78 -19.57
CA ARG A 146 18.62 50.36 -19.72
C ARG A 146 17.49 50.05 -18.75
N GLU A 147 16.28 49.87 -19.28
CA GLU A 147 15.20 49.22 -18.57
C GLU A 147 15.67 47.82 -18.16
N GLY A 148 15.82 47.61 -16.85
CA GLY A 148 16.04 46.28 -16.30
C GLY A 148 14.83 45.41 -16.61
N PRO A 149 14.99 44.09 -16.81
CA PRO A 149 13.88 43.21 -17.12
C PRO A 149 12.87 43.26 -15.97
N ALA A 150 11.62 43.58 -16.30
CA ALA A 150 10.50 43.53 -15.37
C ALA A 150 10.48 42.18 -14.65
N PRO A 151 10.19 42.14 -13.33
CA PRO A 151 10.06 40.88 -12.62
C PRO A 151 8.96 40.05 -13.29
N PRO A 152 9.14 38.72 -13.44
CA PRO A 152 8.16 37.89 -14.12
C PRO A 152 6.81 37.99 -13.39
N PRO A 153 5.69 38.03 -14.13
CA PRO A 153 4.37 38.13 -13.53
C PRO A 153 4.17 36.94 -12.58
N ARG A 154 3.69 37.24 -11.36
CA ARG A 154 3.44 36.26 -10.29
C ARG A 154 2.55 35.13 -10.80
N ALA A 155 3.16 34.00 -11.16
CA ALA A 155 2.52 32.73 -11.52
C ALA A 155 1.86 32.00 -10.33
N ALA A 156 1.52 32.71 -9.25
CA ALA A 156 1.04 32.14 -7.99
C ALA A 156 -0.37 31.54 -8.12
N GLY A 157 -1.25 32.12 -8.95
CA GLY A 157 -2.64 31.67 -9.09
C GLY A 157 -2.83 30.34 -9.84
N GLY A 158 -1.90 29.95 -10.73
CA GLY A 158 -2.02 28.72 -11.50
C GLY A 158 -1.63 27.46 -10.72
N THR A 159 -0.66 27.58 -9.80
CA THR A 159 -0.16 26.44 -9.02
C THR A 159 -1.12 26.11 -7.88
N SER A 160 -1.75 27.11 -7.24
CA SER A 160 -2.73 26.88 -6.18
C SER A 160 -3.96 26.11 -6.67
N ALA A 161 -4.50 26.47 -7.85
CA ALA A 161 -5.62 25.76 -8.45
C ALA A 161 -5.27 24.29 -8.80
N LEU A 162 -4.05 24.04 -9.31
CA LEU A 162 -3.58 22.68 -9.58
C LEU A 162 -3.43 21.86 -8.30
N THR A 163 -2.89 22.44 -7.24
CA THR A 163 -2.78 21.77 -5.94
C THR A 163 -4.16 21.47 -5.36
N ALA A 164 -5.09 22.42 -5.41
CA ALA A 164 -6.47 22.18 -4.97
C ALA A 164 -7.14 21.05 -5.76
N LEU A 165 -6.92 20.98 -7.07
CA LEU A 165 -7.41 19.88 -7.91
C LEU A 165 -6.78 18.54 -7.53
N ALA A 166 -5.46 18.47 -7.34
CA ALA A 166 -4.77 17.24 -6.92
C ALA A 166 -5.31 16.76 -5.57
N VAL A 167 -5.42 17.66 -4.58
CA VAL A 167 -5.96 17.32 -3.27
C VAL A 167 -7.39 16.85 -3.38
N GLY A 168 -8.25 17.57 -4.11
CA GLY A 168 -9.64 17.18 -4.32
C GLY A 168 -9.78 15.79 -4.95
N VAL A 169 -8.99 15.50 -6.00
CA VAL A 169 -8.98 14.19 -6.65
C VAL A 169 -8.48 13.11 -5.71
N ARG A 170 -7.36 13.30 -4.98
CA ARG A 170 -6.83 12.25 -4.10
C ARG A 170 -7.71 12.02 -2.86
N VAL A 171 -8.36 13.06 -2.33
CA VAL A 171 -9.37 12.91 -1.27
C VAL A 171 -10.59 12.15 -1.80
N LEU A 172 -11.04 12.44 -3.02
CA LEU A 172 -12.09 11.66 -3.67
C LEU A 172 -11.67 10.19 -3.85
N ASN A 173 -10.44 9.92 -4.28
CA ASN A 173 -9.91 8.55 -4.37
C ASN A 173 -9.94 7.87 -3.00
N CYS A 174 -9.55 8.58 -1.94
CA CYS A 174 -9.59 8.04 -0.58
C CYS A 174 -11.01 7.62 -0.21
N ALA A 175 -11.99 8.47 -0.50
CA ALA A 175 -13.40 8.18 -0.23
C ALA A 175 -13.98 7.04 -1.09
N LEU A 176 -13.51 6.88 -2.33
CA LEU A 176 -14.01 5.87 -3.27
C LEU A 176 -13.26 4.52 -3.18
N VAL A 177 -12.04 4.48 -2.64
CA VAL A 177 -11.36 3.22 -2.37
C VAL A 177 -11.89 2.67 -1.04
N ARG A 178 -12.77 1.68 -1.12
CA ARG A 178 -13.48 1.01 -0.02
C ARG A 178 -13.23 -0.49 0.01
N SER A 179 -12.27 -0.98 -0.77
CA SER A 179 -11.90 -2.38 -0.88
C SER A 179 -10.54 -2.69 -0.24
N SER A 180 -10.27 -3.98 -0.02
CA SER A 180 -8.92 -4.47 0.29
C SER A 180 -8.09 -4.66 -0.99
N PHE A 181 -6.76 -4.63 -0.84
CA PHE A 181 -5.81 -4.97 -1.91
C PHE A 181 -4.89 -6.11 -1.50
N VAL A 182 -4.08 -5.90 -0.47
CA VAL A 182 -3.13 -6.90 0.03
C VAL A 182 -3.05 -6.85 1.56
N PRO A 183 -2.75 -7.98 2.23
CA PRO A 183 -2.62 -8.03 3.68
C PRO A 183 -1.66 -6.98 4.28
N ASP A 184 -0.55 -6.72 3.58
CA ASP A 184 0.48 -5.77 4.00
C ASP A 184 -0.04 -4.34 4.23
N GLU A 185 -1.18 -3.97 3.65
CA GLU A 185 -1.84 -2.68 3.91
C GLU A 185 -2.17 -2.48 5.39
N TYR A 186 -2.51 -3.56 6.08
CA TYR A 186 -2.89 -3.56 7.49
C TYR A 186 -1.78 -4.17 8.35
N TRP A 187 -1.30 -5.37 7.99
CA TRP A 187 -0.47 -6.21 8.84
C TRP A 187 1.01 -5.81 8.92
N GLN A 188 1.47 -4.92 8.04
CA GLN A 188 2.81 -4.31 8.10
C GLN A 188 2.78 -2.83 8.48
N ALA A 189 1.59 -2.27 8.71
CA ALA A 189 1.40 -0.84 8.92
C ALA A 189 0.43 -0.58 10.07
N LEU A 190 -0.88 -0.62 9.80
CA LEU A 190 -1.91 -0.19 10.74
C LEU A 190 -2.02 -1.07 11.98
N GLU A 191 -1.94 -2.40 11.83
CA GLU A 191 -1.99 -3.32 12.97
C GLU A 191 -0.75 -3.18 13.86
N VAL A 192 0.42 -2.99 13.26
CA VAL A 192 1.69 -2.77 13.97
C VAL A 192 1.65 -1.45 14.74
N ALA A 193 1.15 -0.39 14.10
CA ALA A 193 0.95 0.91 14.72
C ALA A 193 -0.06 0.87 15.87
N TYR A 194 -1.05 -0.03 15.78
CA TYR A 194 -2.03 -0.28 16.84
C TYR A 194 -1.46 -1.15 17.98
N GLY A 195 -0.46 -1.97 17.69
CA GLY A 195 0.26 -2.80 18.67
C GLY A 195 0.16 -4.32 18.45
N HIS A 196 -0.35 -4.77 17.31
CA HIS A 196 -0.41 -6.18 16.95
C HIS A 196 0.73 -6.55 15.99
N LEU A 197 1.65 -7.41 16.45
CA LEU A 197 2.85 -7.81 15.71
C LEU A 197 2.68 -9.19 15.05
N THR A 198 3.12 -9.32 13.80
CA THR A 198 3.21 -10.61 13.10
C THR A 198 4.57 -11.28 13.29
N TRP A 199 4.72 -12.50 12.79
CA TRP A 199 5.98 -13.26 12.83
C TRP A 199 7.16 -12.50 12.18
N GLU A 200 6.90 -11.65 11.17
CA GLU A 200 7.94 -10.85 10.49
C GLU A 200 8.65 -9.89 11.46
N TRP A 201 7.89 -9.34 12.41
CA TRP A 201 8.38 -8.43 13.43
C TRP A 201 9.17 -9.18 14.50
N ALA A 202 8.72 -10.39 14.87
CA ALA A 202 9.49 -11.26 15.75
C ALA A 202 10.87 -11.60 15.16
N GLN A 203 10.98 -11.72 13.84
CA GLN A 203 12.25 -11.95 13.13
C GLN A 203 13.01 -10.66 12.76
N ARG A 204 12.52 -9.49 13.18
CA ARG A 204 13.09 -8.16 12.86
C ARG A 204 13.39 -7.97 11.36
N LEU A 205 12.44 -8.37 10.51
CA LEU A 205 12.55 -8.27 9.05
C LEU A 205 12.01 -6.94 8.49
N ARG A 206 11.24 -6.20 9.29
CA ARG A 206 10.49 -5.00 8.87
C ARG A 206 10.88 -3.79 9.71
N GLY A 207 11.16 -2.67 9.04
CA GLY A 207 11.63 -1.44 9.68
C GLY A 207 10.50 -0.73 10.40
N SER A 208 10.79 -0.19 11.59
CA SER A 208 9.78 0.47 12.44
C SER A 208 9.35 1.86 11.95
N ALA A 209 10.14 2.49 11.07
CA ALA A 209 9.97 3.90 10.67
C ALA A 209 8.57 4.23 10.14
N TYR A 210 8.01 3.40 9.26
CA TYR A 210 6.70 3.67 8.66
C TYR A 210 5.53 3.39 9.62
N PRO A 211 5.46 2.25 10.35
CA PRO A 211 4.44 2.08 11.38
C PRO A 211 4.52 3.12 12.50
N MET A 212 5.71 3.59 12.87
CA MET A 212 5.85 4.66 13.88
C MET A 212 5.24 5.99 13.44
N LEU A 213 5.32 6.33 12.14
CA LEU A 213 4.60 7.49 11.60
C LEU A 213 3.09 7.35 11.84
N LEU A 214 2.53 6.17 11.57
CA LEU A 214 1.11 5.89 11.77
C LEU A 214 0.72 5.83 13.25
N ALA A 215 1.57 5.24 14.09
CA ALA A 215 1.39 5.20 15.54
C ALA A 215 1.40 6.63 16.13
N GLY A 216 2.20 7.53 15.58
CA GLY A 216 2.18 8.96 15.91
C GLY A 216 0.82 9.61 15.62
N LEU A 217 0.19 9.26 14.48
CA LEU A 217 -1.17 9.74 14.15
C LEU A 217 -2.20 9.20 15.15
N TYR A 218 -2.15 7.90 15.46
CA TYR A 218 -3.04 7.30 16.47
C TYR A 218 -2.84 7.92 17.85
N LYS A 219 -1.59 8.17 18.23
CA LYS A 219 -1.28 8.81 19.51
C LYS A 219 -1.81 10.25 19.56
N ALA A 220 -1.70 11.00 18.47
CA ALA A 220 -2.28 12.34 18.38
C ALA A 220 -3.80 12.30 18.53
N LEU A 221 -4.50 11.37 17.87
CA LEU A 221 -5.94 11.19 18.00
C LEU A 221 -6.35 10.84 19.44
N GLN A 222 -5.62 9.93 20.08
CA GLN A 222 -5.83 9.58 21.48
C GLN A 222 -5.62 10.78 22.43
N LEU A 223 -4.57 11.57 22.22
CA LEU A 223 -4.30 12.77 23.04
C LEU A 223 -5.38 13.84 22.88
N LEU A 224 -6.04 13.90 21.72
CA LEU A 224 -7.17 14.78 21.44
C LEU A 224 -8.52 14.22 21.94
N GLY A 225 -8.56 13.00 22.49
CA GLY A 225 -9.80 12.32 22.86
C GLY A 225 -10.69 12.00 21.67
N LYS A 226 -10.10 11.81 20.49
CA LYS A 226 -10.79 11.53 19.21
C LYS A 226 -10.29 10.22 18.58
N ASP A 227 -10.06 9.20 19.40
CA ASP A 227 -9.63 7.86 18.98
C ASP A 227 -10.79 6.97 18.50
N ASP A 228 -11.85 7.55 17.93
CA ASP A 228 -12.92 6.78 17.28
C ASP A 228 -12.37 5.88 16.16
N VAL A 229 -12.92 4.66 16.04
CA VAL A 229 -12.50 3.66 15.04
C VAL A 229 -12.51 4.21 13.61
N GLN A 230 -13.48 5.07 13.26
CA GLN A 230 -13.56 5.68 11.95
C GLN A 230 -12.38 6.62 11.72
N LEU A 231 -11.99 7.42 12.72
CA LEU A 231 -10.83 8.30 12.60
C LEU A 231 -9.53 7.51 12.48
N LEU A 232 -9.40 6.40 13.21
CA LEU A 232 -8.24 5.50 13.09
C LEU A 232 -8.14 4.89 11.67
N ILE A 233 -9.25 4.58 11.02
CA ILE A 233 -9.28 4.07 9.64
C ILE A 233 -9.02 5.19 8.62
N TRP A 234 -9.70 6.33 8.75
CA TRP A 234 -9.72 7.38 7.71
C TRP A 234 -8.50 8.30 7.74
N VAL A 235 -7.99 8.66 8.91
CA VAL A 235 -6.92 9.67 9.04
C VAL A 235 -5.61 9.21 8.37
N PRO A 236 -5.09 7.99 8.60
CA PRO A 236 -3.90 7.51 7.89
C PRO A 236 -4.04 7.57 6.36
N ARG A 237 -5.21 7.19 5.85
CA ARG A 237 -5.51 7.17 4.41
C ARG A 237 -5.61 8.58 3.84
N LEU A 238 -6.21 9.52 4.59
CA LEU A 238 -6.28 10.93 4.21
C LEU A 238 -4.89 11.57 4.17
N VAL A 239 -4.03 11.29 5.15
CA VAL A 239 -2.63 11.74 5.14
C VAL A 239 -1.91 11.22 3.89
N GLN A 240 -2.07 9.93 3.56
CA GLN A 240 -1.51 9.36 2.34
C GLN A 240 -2.05 10.04 1.07
N ALA A 241 -3.35 10.30 1.00
CA ALA A 241 -3.96 10.98 -0.13
C ALA A 241 -3.41 12.41 -0.33
N VAL A 242 -3.21 13.16 0.76
CA VAL A 242 -2.63 14.51 0.71
C VAL A 242 -1.15 14.47 0.29
N LEU A 243 -0.37 13.53 0.80
CA LEU A 243 1.02 13.33 0.37
C LEU A 243 1.09 12.94 -1.11
N ALA A 244 0.18 12.09 -1.59
CA ALA A 244 0.06 11.75 -3.01
C ALA A 244 -0.28 12.95 -3.88
N ALA A 245 -1.21 13.81 -3.44
CA ALA A 245 -1.53 15.04 -4.13
C ALA A 245 -0.31 15.97 -4.26
N PHE A 246 0.48 16.11 -3.19
CA PHE A 246 1.72 16.89 -3.25
C PHE A 246 2.76 16.27 -4.19
N ALA A 247 2.89 14.94 -4.20
CA ALA A 247 3.76 14.24 -5.13
C ALA A 247 3.36 14.51 -6.59
N ASP A 248 2.07 14.41 -6.93
CA ASP A 248 1.58 14.70 -8.28
C ASP A 248 1.88 16.13 -8.73
N VAL A 249 1.70 17.11 -7.82
CA VAL A 249 2.07 18.51 -8.08
C VAL A 249 3.57 18.65 -8.31
N LYS A 250 4.41 17.94 -7.55
CA LYS A 250 5.88 17.95 -7.75
C LYS A 250 6.28 17.31 -9.07
N LEU A 251 5.60 16.25 -9.51
CA LEU A 251 5.79 15.66 -10.84
C LEU A 251 5.42 16.66 -11.95
N TYR A 252 4.30 17.37 -11.81
CA TYR A 252 3.91 18.44 -12.72
C TYR A 252 4.98 19.55 -12.79
N LEU A 253 5.44 20.03 -11.63
CA LEU A 253 6.45 21.09 -11.56
C LEU A 253 7.79 20.64 -12.17
N LEU A 254 8.22 19.40 -11.92
CA LEU A 254 9.41 18.82 -12.54
C LEU A 254 9.33 18.91 -14.07
N VAL A 255 8.26 18.39 -14.66
CA VAL A 255 8.10 18.41 -16.13
C VAL A 255 7.94 19.83 -16.65
N ARG A 256 7.26 20.72 -15.93
CA ARG A 256 7.12 22.13 -16.33
C ARG A 256 8.46 22.85 -16.37
N HIS A 257 9.36 22.56 -15.43
CA HIS A 257 10.70 23.16 -15.38
C HIS A 257 11.64 22.58 -16.44
N LEU A 258 11.53 21.28 -16.74
CA LEU A 258 12.37 20.65 -17.76
C LEU A 258 11.90 20.99 -19.18
N GLU A 259 10.60 20.99 -19.41
CA GLU A 259 9.95 21.13 -20.72
C GLU A 259 9.14 22.43 -20.78
N ASN A 260 7.81 22.31 -20.83
CA ASN A 260 6.88 23.40 -20.94
C ASN A 260 5.58 23.06 -20.20
N ALA A 261 4.73 24.07 -20.00
CA ALA A 261 3.47 23.90 -19.28
C ALA A 261 2.49 22.94 -19.99
N GLU A 262 2.58 22.79 -21.30
CA GLU A 262 1.72 21.88 -22.06
C GLU A 262 2.08 20.41 -21.79
N THR A 263 3.34 20.02 -21.95
CA THR A 263 3.80 18.65 -21.64
C THR A 263 3.46 18.28 -20.20
N ALA A 264 3.70 19.22 -19.27
CA ALA A 264 3.43 19.02 -17.85
C ALA A 264 1.96 18.74 -17.56
N LYS A 265 1.03 19.44 -18.24
CA LYS A 265 -0.41 19.19 -18.10
C LYS A 265 -0.79 17.76 -18.52
N TYR A 266 -0.23 17.24 -19.61
CA TYR A 266 -0.53 15.88 -20.05
C TYR A 266 0.10 14.80 -19.15
N VAL A 267 1.32 15.01 -18.65
CA VAL A 267 1.91 14.09 -17.66
C VAL A 267 1.07 14.06 -16.39
N TYR A 268 0.66 15.23 -15.90
CA TYR A 268 -0.20 15.36 -14.72
C TYR A 268 -1.57 14.71 -14.94
N PHE A 269 -2.18 14.89 -16.12
CA PHE A 269 -3.41 14.22 -16.50
C PHE A 269 -3.26 12.69 -16.46
N CYS A 270 -2.25 12.12 -17.14
CA CYS A 270 -1.98 10.68 -17.13
C CYS A 270 -1.77 10.13 -15.71
N GLN A 271 -1.05 10.86 -14.87
CA GLN A 271 -0.79 10.50 -13.47
C GLN A 271 -2.08 10.51 -12.61
N LEU A 272 -2.96 11.49 -12.82
CA LEU A 272 -4.24 11.58 -12.10
C LEU A 272 -5.23 10.50 -12.55
N CYS A 273 -5.30 10.22 -13.86
CA CYS A 273 -6.24 9.23 -14.41
C CYS A 273 -5.70 7.80 -14.43
N SER A 274 -4.43 7.55 -14.07
CA SER A 274 -3.89 6.19 -13.97
C SER A 274 -4.70 5.35 -12.98
N TRP A 275 -5.30 4.26 -13.45
CA TRP A 275 -6.17 3.41 -12.63
C TRP A 275 -5.43 2.81 -11.43
N PHE A 276 -4.18 2.37 -11.64
CA PHE A 276 -3.39 1.75 -10.58
C PHE A 276 -2.90 2.77 -9.54
N THR A 277 -2.56 3.99 -9.98
CA THR A 277 -2.29 5.11 -9.07
C THR A 277 -3.53 5.44 -8.26
N TRP A 278 -4.69 5.54 -8.90
CA TRP A 278 -5.97 5.78 -8.22
C TRP A 278 -6.23 4.74 -7.13
N TYR A 279 -6.05 3.46 -7.47
CA TYR A 279 -6.29 2.32 -6.58
C TYR A 279 -5.30 2.24 -5.41
N SER A 280 -4.03 2.64 -5.60
CA SER A 280 -2.95 2.40 -4.62
C SER A 280 -2.56 3.62 -3.78
N CYS A 281 -2.67 4.84 -4.32
CA CYS A 281 -2.06 6.04 -3.71
C CYS A 281 -2.63 6.45 -2.34
N THR A 282 -3.83 5.98 -1.98
CA THR A 282 -4.48 6.30 -0.70
C THR A 282 -4.38 5.16 0.33
N ARG A 283 -3.81 4.02 -0.09
CA ARG A 283 -3.60 2.85 0.75
C ARG A 283 -2.33 3.02 1.57
N THR A 284 -2.35 2.52 2.79
CA THR A 284 -1.25 2.64 3.76
C THR A 284 -0.12 1.65 3.51
N LEU A 285 0.29 1.48 2.25
CA LEU A 285 1.38 0.59 1.84
C LEU A 285 2.74 1.28 1.90
N THR A 286 3.77 0.53 2.28
CA THR A 286 5.16 0.99 2.16
C THR A 286 5.56 1.26 0.70
N ASN A 287 5.01 0.50 -0.26
CA ASN A 287 5.19 0.77 -1.70
C ASN A 287 4.58 2.11 -2.14
N THR A 288 3.50 2.55 -1.49
CA THR A 288 2.94 3.88 -1.75
C THR A 288 3.94 4.94 -1.31
N MET A 289 4.47 4.86 -0.08
CA MET A 289 5.51 5.77 0.39
C MET A 289 6.78 5.74 -0.46
N GLU A 290 7.21 4.57 -0.91
CA GLU A 290 8.33 4.39 -1.85
C GLU A 290 8.10 5.18 -3.15
N THR A 291 6.89 5.10 -3.73
CA THR A 291 6.51 5.87 -4.92
C THR A 291 6.46 7.37 -4.65
N LEU A 292 5.87 7.80 -3.52
CA LEU A 292 5.77 9.23 -3.17
C LEU A 292 7.15 9.86 -2.97
N LEU A 293 8.02 9.19 -2.19
CA LEU A 293 9.40 9.64 -1.98
C LEU A 293 10.21 9.61 -3.27
N THR A 294 9.95 8.65 -4.16
CA THR A 294 10.56 8.63 -5.50
C THR A 294 10.16 9.86 -6.31
N ILE A 295 8.89 10.26 -6.31
CA ILE A 295 8.46 11.49 -7.02
C ILE A 295 9.09 12.74 -6.40
N PHE A 296 9.13 12.83 -5.06
CA PHE A 296 9.79 13.95 -4.38
C PHE A 296 11.29 14.01 -4.68
N ALA A 297 11.97 12.87 -4.71
CA ALA A 297 13.39 12.79 -5.04
C ALA A 297 13.62 13.16 -6.51
N LEU A 298 12.76 12.72 -7.44
CA LEU A 298 12.85 13.08 -8.86
C LEU A 298 12.75 14.60 -9.08
N TYR A 299 11.97 15.31 -8.28
CA TYR A 299 11.88 16.77 -8.36
C TYR A 299 13.23 17.47 -8.10
N TYR A 300 14.06 16.90 -7.22
CA TYR A 300 15.39 17.43 -6.87
C TYR A 300 16.55 16.72 -7.62
N TYR A 301 16.27 15.72 -8.45
CA TYR A 301 17.30 14.98 -9.17
C TYR A 301 17.97 15.89 -10.22
N PRO A 302 19.32 15.95 -10.28
CA PRO A 302 20.07 16.87 -11.15
C PRO A 302 20.08 16.41 -12.62
N ILE A 303 18.92 16.50 -13.26
CA ILE A 303 18.78 16.24 -14.70
C ILE A 303 19.39 17.39 -15.48
N LYS A 304 20.06 17.09 -16.61
CA LYS A 304 20.56 18.10 -17.55
C LYS A 304 19.45 19.09 -17.93
N GLY A 305 19.67 20.36 -17.64
CA GLY A 305 18.72 21.45 -17.86
C GLY A 305 17.80 21.78 -16.68
N SER A 306 17.87 21.03 -15.57
CA SER A 306 17.15 21.37 -14.34
C SER A 306 17.92 22.40 -13.51
N LYS A 307 17.26 23.50 -13.15
CA LYS A 307 17.78 24.50 -12.19
C LYS A 307 17.49 24.13 -10.73
N MET A 308 16.71 23.07 -10.48
CA MET A 308 16.24 22.66 -9.15
C MET A 308 17.08 21.52 -8.54
N GLY A 309 18.10 21.05 -9.27
CA GLY A 309 18.94 19.93 -8.85
C GLY A 309 19.60 20.19 -7.49
N SER A 310 19.47 19.25 -6.57
CA SER A 310 20.14 19.31 -5.27
C SER A 310 20.51 17.91 -4.80
N SER A 311 21.81 17.60 -4.84
CA SER A 311 22.36 16.29 -4.48
C SER A 311 21.94 15.84 -3.09
N CYS A 312 22.13 16.71 -2.09
CA CYS A 312 21.74 16.44 -0.71
C CYS A 312 20.24 16.14 -0.56
N LYS A 313 19.35 16.95 -1.17
CA LYS A 313 17.89 16.78 -1.01
C LYS A 313 17.39 15.47 -1.62
N TYR A 314 17.79 15.18 -2.87
CA TYR A 314 17.31 13.97 -3.53
C TYR A 314 17.91 12.70 -2.88
N LEU A 315 19.19 12.73 -2.48
CA LEU A 315 19.82 11.61 -1.76
C LEU A 315 19.16 11.37 -0.41
N THR A 316 18.79 12.43 0.33
CA THR A 316 18.08 12.30 1.61
C THR A 316 16.72 11.62 1.44
N LEU A 317 15.96 12.00 0.41
CA LEU A 317 14.66 11.40 0.12
C LEU A 317 14.77 9.94 -0.31
N ILE A 318 15.79 9.58 -1.09
CA ILE A 318 16.07 8.18 -1.45
C ILE A 318 16.50 7.37 -0.23
N ALA A 319 17.40 7.91 0.59
CA ALA A 319 17.86 7.24 1.79
C ALA A 319 16.70 6.96 2.75
N LEU A 320 15.78 7.92 2.92
CA LEU A 320 14.53 7.71 3.66
C LEU A 320 13.65 6.62 3.02
N ALA A 321 13.54 6.59 1.68
CA ALA A 321 12.78 5.56 0.98
C ALA A 321 13.39 4.16 1.19
N ILE A 322 14.72 4.04 1.17
CA ILE A 322 15.46 2.79 1.44
C ILE A 322 15.26 2.34 2.90
N VAL A 323 15.27 3.27 3.86
CA VAL A 323 15.01 2.96 5.28
C VAL A 323 13.61 2.39 5.45
N ILE A 324 12.59 3.01 4.84
CA ILE A 324 11.21 2.51 4.87
C ILE A 324 11.09 1.17 4.12
N ARG A 325 11.76 1.07 2.97
CA ARG A 325 11.71 -0.12 2.12
C ARG A 325 13.01 -0.28 1.34
N PRO A 326 13.85 -1.29 1.66
CA PRO A 326 15.16 -1.48 1.00
C PRO A 326 15.09 -1.61 -0.53
N THR A 327 13.96 -2.08 -1.06
CA THR A 327 13.75 -2.22 -2.51
C THR A 327 13.75 -0.90 -3.27
N ALA A 328 13.56 0.24 -2.58
CA ALA A 328 13.61 1.57 -3.19
C ALA A 328 14.96 1.87 -3.87
N ALA A 329 16.03 1.16 -3.48
CA ALA A 329 17.32 1.24 -4.14
C ALA A 329 17.25 0.81 -5.61
N ILE A 330 16.43 -0.19 -5.95
CA ILE A 330 16.38 -0.81 -7.28
C ILE A 330 16.13 0.22 -8.39
N PRO A 331 15.01 1.00 -8.39
CA PRO A 331 14.78 2.00 -9.44
C PRO A 331 15.80 3.14 -9.44
N TRP A 332 16.43 3.42 -8.30
CA TRP A 332 17.35 4.54 -8.14
C TRP A 332 18.81 4.23 -8.52
N ILE A 333 19.24 2.97 -8.50
CA ILE A 333 20.60 2.55 -8.93
C ILE A 333 21.01 3.20 -10.26
N PRO A 334 20.25 3.06 -11.38
CA PRO A 334 20.66 3.65 -12.66
C PRO A 334 20.71 5.18 -12.61
N LEU A 335 19.81 5.85 -11.88
CA LEU A 335 19.80 7.31 -11.75
C LEU A 335 21.01 7.80 -10.94
N VAL A 336 21.25 7.22 -9.76
CA VAL A 336 22.38 7.60 -8.90
C VAL A 336 23.70 7.34 -9.61
N PHE A 337 23.81 6.20 -10.30
CA PHE A 337 25.00 5.87 -11.10
C PHE A 337 25.19 6.87 -12.25
N SER A 338 24.12 7.23 -12.97
CA SER A 338 24.19 8.22 -14.05
C SER A 338 24.59 9.61 -13.55
N HIS A 339 24.12 10.02 -12.37
CA HIS A 339 24.55 11.27 -11.74
C HIS A 339 26.03 11.21 -11.33
N PHE A 340 26.46 10.12 -10.71
CA PHE A 340 27.86 9.91 -10.33
C PHE A 340 28.82 9.99 -11.52
N LEU A 341 28.43 9.44 -12.68
CA LEU A 341 29.24 9.53 -13.90
C LEU A 341 29.29 10.93 -14.51
N GLN A 342 28.27 11.76 -14.29
CA GLN A 342 28.19 13.13 -14.81
C GLN A 342 28.91 14.15 -13.92
N GLU A 343 29.04 13.84 -12.63
CA GLU A 343 29.65 14.72 -11.65
C GLU A 343 31.18 14.78 -11.83
N GLN A 344 31.70 16.01 -11.93
CA GLN A 344 33.15 16.23 -12.09
C GLN A 344 33.87 16.02 -10.76
N ARG A 345 33.28 16.51 -9.67
CA ARG A 345 33.83 16.39 -8.32
C ARG A 345 33.22 15.18 -7.60
N LYS A 346 33.61 13.99 -8.06
CA LYS A 346 33.11 12.71 -7.52
C LYS A 346 33.34 12.58 -6.00
N ALA A 347 34.52 13.02 -5.53
CA ALA A 347 34.88 12.99 -4.13
C ALA A 347 33.93 13.83 -3.27
N ASP A 348 33.59 15.04 -3.72
CA ASP A 348 32.64 15.92 -3.02
C ASP A 348 31.24 15.31 -2.93
N LEU A 349 30.74 14.72 -4.02
CA LEU A 349 29.43 14.07 -4.01
C LEU A 349 29.39 12.95 -2.97
N ILE A 350 30.45 12.13 -2.90
CA ILE A 350 30.54 11.04 -1.93
C ILE A 350 30.70 11.58 -0.51
N LEU A 351 31.72 12.41 -0.27
CA LEU A 351 32.15 12.83 1.07
C LEU A 351 31.17 13.83 1.72
N HIS A 352 30.59 14.74 0.95
CA HIS A 352 29.71 15.78 1.48
C HIS A 352 28.21 15.47 1.32
N ASN A 353 27.82 14.53 0.47
CA ASN A 353 26.41 14.17 0.31
C ASN A 353 26.13 12.71 0.66
N CYS A 354 26.72 11.73 -0.05
CA CYS A 354 26.35 10.32 0.13
C CYS A 354 26.68 9.80 1.54
N ILE A 355 27.90 10.02 2.04
CA ILE A 355 28.33 9.54 3.35
C ILE A 355 27.54 10.22 4.48
N PRO A 356 27.44 11.57 4.55
CA PRO A 356 26.70 12.23 5.63
C PRO A 356 25.21 11.86 5.63
N VAL A 357 24.56 11.84 4.46
CA VAL A 357 23.16 11.44 4.35
C VAL A 357 22.97 9.99 4.78
N GLY A 358 23.84 9.09 4.32
CA GLY A 358 23.79 7.67 4.68
C GLY A 358 23.97 7.46 6.19
N LEU A 359 24.97 8.09 6.80
CA LEU A 359 25.24 7.98 8.24
C LEU A 359 24.09 8.53 9.08
N VAL A 360 23.55 9.69 8.73
CA VAL A 360 22.43 10.30 9.47
C VAL A 360 21.17 9.44 9.35
N THR A 361 20.82 9.01 8.15
CA THR A 361 19.58 8.23 7.92
C THR A 361 19.67 6.83 8.52
N LEU A 362 20.79 6.12 8.35
CA LEU A 362 21.02 4.82 8.99
C LEU A 362 21.12 4.94 10.50
N GLY A 363 21.78 5.99 11.02
CA GLY A 363 21.85 6.26 12.46
C GLY A 363 20.46 6.46 13.06
N ILE A 364 19.61 7.27 12.42
CA ILE A 364 18.21 7.45 12.83
C ILE A 364 17.45 6.13 12.76
N SER A 365 17.60 5.34 11.69
CA SER A 365 16.95 4.02 11.59
C SER A 365 17.38 3.10 12.74
N LEU A 366 18.68 2.97 13.00
CA LEU A 366 19.23 2.13 14.05
C LEU A 366 18.73 2.54 15.44
N ILE A 367 18.69 3.84 15.72
CA ILE A 367 18.15 4.35 17.00
C ILE A 367 16.66 4.03 17.11
N THR A 368 15.90 4.26 16.04
CA THR A 368 14.45 4.02 16.01
C THR A 368 14.13 2.54 16.19
N ASP A 369 14.83 1.67 15.45
CA ASP A 369 14.69 0.22 15.56
C ASP A 369 15.17 -0.28 16.93
N ARG A 370 16.20 0.32 17.53
CA ARG A 370 16.65 0.01 18.91
C ARG A 370 15.60 0.34 19.96
N VAL A 371 14.87 1.44 19.78
CA VAL A 371 13.77 1.83 20.66
C VAL A 371 12.59 0.87 20.49
N PHE A 372 12.28 0.47 19.25
CA PHE A 372 11.16 -0.40 18.95
C PHE A 372 11.39 -1.86 19.39
N PHE A 373 12.53 -2.45 19.03
CA PHE A 373 12.83 -3.87 19.30
C PHE A 373 13.52 -4.11 20.64
N GLY A 374 14.05 -3.07 21.29
CA GLY A 374 14.79 -3.22 22.55
C GLY A 374 16.26 -3.67 22.39
N GLU A 375 16.74 -3.85 21.16
CA GLU A 375 18.09 -4.30 20.82
C GLU A 375 18.58 -3.66 19.51
N TRP A 376 19.90 -3.59 19.31
CA TRP A 376 20.48 -2.97 18.12
C TRP A 376 20.34 -3.92 16.93
N VAL A 377 19.50 -3.55 15.96
CA VAL A 377 19.24 -4.36 14.78
C VAL A 377 19.30 -3.50 13.52
N LEU A 378 20.06 -3.96 12.53
CA LEU A 378 20.05 -3.39 11.19
C LEU A 378 19.02 -4.14 10.33
N VAL A 379 17.78 -3.67 10.36
CA VAL A 379 16.65 -4.35 9.73
C VAL A 379 16.83 -4.52 8.23
N GLN A 380 17.42 -3.54 7.55
CA GLN A 380 17.64 -3.58 6.11
C GLN A 380 18.56 -4.73 5.69
N LEU A 381 19.53 -5.11 6.54
CA LEU A 381 20.41 -6.26 6.32
C LEU A 381 19.65 -7.58 6.54
N ASN A 382 18.83 -7.66 7.59
CA ASN A 382 17.99 -8.83 7.84
C ASN A 382 17.00 -9.05 6.69
N PHE A 383 16.39 -7.98 6.19
CA PHE A 383 15.50 -8.01 5.03
C PHE A 383 16.22 -8.56 3.80
N LEU A 384 17.44 -8.09 3.51
CA LEU A 384 18.25 -8.56 2.39
C LEU A 384 18.60 -10.05 2.53
N LYS A 385 19.05 -10.45 3.71
CA LYS A 385 19.39 -11.85 4.01
C LYS A 385 18.19 -12.77 3.80
N PHE A 386 17.02 -12.39 4.32
CA PHE A 386 15.82 -13.22 4.25
C PHE A 386 15.20 -13.27 2.85
N ASN A 387 14.98 -12.11 2.22
CA ASN A 387 14.22 -12.04 0.98
C ASN A 387 15.06 -12.32 -0.27
N VAL A 388 16.34 -11.95 -0.26
CA VAL A 388 17.20 -12.07 -1.45
C VAL A 388 18.13 -13.27 -1.34
N LEU A 389 18.81 -13.45 -0.20
CA LEU A 389 19.80 -14.54 -0.08
C LEU A 389 19.16 -15.89 0.20
N GLN A 390 18.10 -15.94 1.04
CA GLN A 390 17.42 -17.18 1.40
C GLN A 390 16.22 -17.52 0.49
N ASN A 391 15.77 -16.59 -0.36
CA ASN A 391 14.67 -16.74 -1.32
C ASN A 391 13.38 -17.37 -0.74
N LEU A 392 13.12 -17.14 0.55
CA LEU A 392 11.94 -17.66 1.25
C LEU A 392 10.63 -16.99 0.79
N GLY A 393 10.71 -15.92 -0.01
CA GLY A 393 9.56 -15.31 -0.67
C GLY A 393 8.79 -16.29 -1.57
N THR A 394 9.42 -17.38 -2.03
CA THR A 394 8.75 -18.48 -2.75
C THR A 394 7.59 -19.10 -1.98
N PHE A 395 7.58 -19.00 -0.64
CA PHE A 395 6.47 -19.43 0.21
C PHE A 395 5.15 -18.73 -0.15
N TYR A 396 5.21 -17.48 -0.61
CA TYR A 396 4.03 -16.66 -0.94
C TYR A 396 3.57 -16.79 -2.40
N GLY A 397 4.02 -17.84 -3.09
CA GLY A 397 3.75 -18.06 -4.50
C GLY A 397 4.91 -17.63 -5.40
N SER A 398 4.92 -18.18 -6.61
CA SER A 398 5.98 -17.92 -7.59
C SER A 398 5.42 -17.71 -8.98
N HIS A 399 6.07 -16.83 -9.72
CA HIS A 399 5.70 -16.53 -11.10
C HIS A 399 6.91 -16.67 -12.03
N PRO A 400 6.69 -17.03 -13.31
CA PRO A 400 7.75 -17.10 -14.31
C PRO A 400 8.55 -15.80 -14.40
N TRP A 401 9.80 -15.88 -14.85
CA TRP A 401 10.69 -14.72 -14.95
C TRP A 401 10.10 -13.60 -15.82
N HIS A 402 9.44 -13.94 -16.94
CA HIS A 402 8.85 -12.98 -17.87
C HIS A 402 7.57 -12.30 -17.36
N TRP A 403 7.09 -12.67 -16.17
CA TRP A 403 5.78 -12.24 -15.67
C TRP A 403 5.63 -10.72 -15.60
N TYR A 404 6.65 -9.97 -15.17
CA TYR A 404 6.57 -8.50 -15.16
C TYR A 404 6.50 -7.89 -16.56
N LEU A 405 7.14 -8.52 -17.55
CA LEU A 405 7.08 -8.07 -18.95
C LEU A 405 5.72 -8.38 -19.58
N THR A 406 5.19 -9.58 -19.32
CA THR A 406 3.96 -10.06 -19.97
C THR A 406 2.67 -9.64 -19.25
N GLN A 407 2.72 -9.43 -17.94
CA GLN A 407 1.54 -9.17 -17.09
C GLN A 407 1.75 -7.95 -16.20
N GLY A 408 2.82 -7.92 -15.40
CA GLY A 408 3.04 -6.86 -14.40
C GLY A 408 2.94 -5.44 -14.97
N LEU A 409 3.88 -5.05 -15.83
CA LEU A 409 3.95 -3.72 -16.42
C LEU A 409 2.74 -3.42 -17.33
N PRO A 410 2.30 -4.33 -18.23
CA PRO A 410 1.10 -4.12 -19.03
C PRO A 410 -0.16 -3.83 -18.21
N ILE A 411 -0.37 -4.53 -17.09
CA ILE A 411 -1.56 -4.37 -16.26
C ILE A 411 -1.54 -3.05 -15.50
N ILE A 412 -0.43 -2.69 -14.84
CA ILE A 412 -0.37 -1.42 -14.08
C ILE A 412 -0.50 -0.19 -14.98
N LEU A 413 -0.02 -0.28 -16.24
CA LEU A 413 -0.21 0.77 -17.24
C LEU A 413 -1.62 0.73 -17.84
N GLY A 414 -2.21 -0.46 -18.00
CA GLY A 414 -3.50 -0.66 -18.62
C GLY A 414 -3.54 0.00 -20.01
N THR A 415 -4.54 0.84 -20.23
CA THR A 415 -4.69 1.58 -21.50
C THR A 415 -3.64 2.67 -21.72
N HIS A 416 -2.81 3.00 -20.73
CA HIS A 416 -1.64 3.86 -20.94
C HIS A 416 -0.51 3.14 -21.67
N LEU A 417 -0.50 1.81 -21.76
CA LEU A 417 0.62 1.05 -22.34
C LEU A 417 0.96 1.47 -23.79
N PRO A 418 0.02 1.62 -24.74
CA PRO A 418 0.33 2.11 -26.08
C PRO A 418 0.91 3.53 -26.07
N PHE A 419 0.44 4.39 -25.16
CA PHE A 419 0.95 5.75 -25.01
C PHE A 419 2.35 5.78 -24.41
N PHE A 420 2.66 4.87 -23.50
CA PHE A 420 4.00 4.67 -22.97
C PHE A 420 4.97 4.28 -24.08
N ILE A 421 4.62 3.25 -24.88
CA ILE A 421 5.46 2.77 -25.99
C ILE A 421 5.70 3.89 -27.02
N HIS A 422 4.63 4.56 -27.46
CA HIS A 422 4.73 5.69 -28.39
C HIS A 422 5.56 6.84 -27.78
N GLY A 423 5.36 7.13 -26.49
CA GLY A 423 6.10 8.14 -25.74
C GLY A 423 7.59 7.85 -25.64
N CYS A 424 7.99 6.59 -25.50
CA CYS A 424 9.41 6.17 -25.46
C CYS A 424 10.15 6.52 -26.75
N VAL A 425 9.47 6.53 -27.90
CA VAL A 425 10.05 6.91 -29.20
C VAL A 425 10.17 8.44 -29.32
N LEU A 426 9.20 9.18 -28.79
CA LEU A 426 9.09 10.64 -28.97
C LEU A 426 9.83 11.46 -27.91
N ALA A 427 10.02 10.91 -26.70
CA ALA A 427 10.61 11.65 -25.60
C ALA A 427 12.06 12.07 -25.91
N PRO A 428 12.48 13.29 -25.55
CA PRO A 428 13.86 13.74 -25.74
C PRO A 428 14.89 12.82 -25.08
N LYS A 429 16.10 12.72 -25.66
CA LYS A 429 17.17 11.81 -25.21
C LYS A 429 17.50 11.92 -23.72
N ARG A 430 17.29 13.09 -23.09
CA ARG A 430 17.49 13.28 -21.63
C ARG A 430 16.61 12.40 -20.75
N TYR A 431 15.43 11.97 -21.22
CA TYR A 431 14.53 11.09 -20.48
C TYR A 431 14.89 9.61 -20.63
N ARG A 432 15.88 9.24 -21.46
CA ARG A 432 16.32 7.84 -21.58
C ARG A 432 16.74 7.26 -20.23
N ILE A 433 17.25 8.07 -19.31
CA ILE A 433 17.59 7.59 -17.96
C ILE A 433 16.37 7.08 -17.19
N PHE A 434 15.18 7.68 -17.39
CA PHE A 434 13.93 7.20 -16.81
C PHE A 434 13.50 5.87 -17.43
N LEU A 435 13.66 5.72 -18.75
CA LEU A 435 13.39 4.45 -19.42
C LEU A 435 14.36 3.35 -18.94
N MET A 436 15.64 3.67 -18.78
CA MET A 436 16.63 2.75 -18.23
C MET A 436 16.25 2.31 -16.81
N ALA A 437 15.74 3.23 -15.98
CA ALA A 437 15.26 2.90 -14.64
C ALA A 437 14.06 1.94 -14.64
N VAL A 438 13.10 2.16 -15.55
CA VAL A 438 11.96 1.26 -15.74
C VAL A 438 12.44 -0.13 -16.18
N ILE A 439 13.27 -0.20 -17.22
CA ILE A 439 13.80 -1.47 -17.75
C ILE A 439 14.61 -2.21 -16.70
N TRP A 440 15.55 -1.51 -16.04
CA TRP A 440 16.37 -2.05 -14.96
C TRP A 440 15.50 -2.66 -13.84
N THR A 441 14.50 -1.92 -13.38
CA THR A 441 13.60 -2.37 -12.31
C THR A 441 12.83 -3.62 -12.72
N VAL A 442 12.28 -3.65 -13.94
CA VAL A 442 11.58 -4.82 -14.46
C VAL A 442 12.52 -6.02 -14.57
N LEU A 443 13.75 -5.85 -15.03
CA LEU A 443 14.75 -6.92 -15.14
C LEU A 443 15.14 -7.49 -13.77
N VAL A 444 15.46 -6.63 -12.80
CA VAL A 444 15.85 -7.06 -11.44
C VAL A 444 14.69 -7.79 -10.76
N TYR A 445 13.47 -7.26 -10.80
CA TYR A 445 12.34 -7.96 -10.19
C TYR A 445 11.95 -9.24 -10.95
N SER A 446 12.30 -9.36 -12.23
CA SER A 446 12.05 -10.58 -13.02
C SER A 446 12.91 -11.77 -12.56
N THR A 447 14.07 -11.53 -11.93
CA THR A 447 14.92 -12.59 -11.38
C THR A 447 14.41 -13.15 -10.06
N LEU A 448 13.52 -12.43 -9.36
CA LEU A 448 12.94 -12.87 -8.09
C LEU A 448 11.75 -13.80 -8.35
N SER A 449 11.65 -14.91 -7.61
CA SER A 449 10.59 -15.90 -7.80
C SER A 449 9.21 -15.35 -7.45
N HIS A 450 9.11 -14.65 -6.32
CA HIS A 450 7.90 -13.99 -5.86
C HIS A 450 7.74 -12.60 -6.50
N LYS A 451 6.54 -12.31 -7.00
CA LYS A 451 6.26 -11.08 -7.77
C LYS A 451 4.88 -10.55 -7.39
N GLU A 452 4.73 -9.23 -7.40
CA GLU A 452 3.47 -8.54 -7.12
C GLU A 452 3.38 -7.23 -7.93
N PHE A 453 2.18 -6.84 -8.38
CA PHE A 453 1.97 -5.57 -9.11
C PHE A 453 2.51 -4.34 -8.37
N ARG A 454 2.35 -4.27 -7.03
CA ARG A 454 2.77 -3.11 -6.23
C ARG A 454 4.28 -2.91 -6.14
N PHE A 455 5.10 -3.94 -6.38
CA PHE A 455 6.56 -3.82 -6.29
C PHE A 455 7.15 -2.94 -7.39
N ILE A 456 6.49 -2.86 -8.55
CA ILE A 456 6.86 -1.97 -9.65
C ILE A 456 6.06 -0.67 -9.66
N TYR A 457 5.23 -0.39 -8.64
CA TYR A 457 4.54 0.88 -8.51
C TYR A 457 5.49 2.11 -8.55
N PRO A 458 6.68 2.08 -7.91
CA PRO A 458 7.59 3.23 -7.90
C PRO A 458 8.07 3.66 -9.29
N VAL A 459 8.01 2.78 -10.30
CA VAL A 459 8.39 3.14 -11.67
C VAL A 459 7.27 3.77 -12.49
N LEU A 460 6.02 3.71 -12.00
CA LEU A 460 4.86 4.22 -12.73
C LEU A 460 4.94 5.72 -13.05
N PRO A 461 5.41 6.62 -12.15
CA PRO A 461 5.57 8.04 -12.46
C PRO A 461 6.53 8.29 -13.64
N PHE A 462 7.58 7.47 -13.78
CA PHE A 462 8.50 7.54 -14.92
C PHE A 462 7.76 7.20 -16.22
N CYS A 463 6.91 6.17 -16.21
CA CYS A 463 6.08 5.82 -17.35
C CYS A 463 5.08 6.93 -17.72
N MET A 464 4.50 7.61 -16.73
CA MET A 464 3.56 8.71 -16.97
C MET A 464 4.20 9.91 -17.67
N VAL A 465 5.51 10.15 -17.46
CA VAL A 465 6.27 11.15 -18.22
C VAL A 465 6.22 10.84 -19.72
N PHE A 466 6.50 9.58 -20.13
CA PHE A 466 6.41 9.17 -21.54
C PHE A 466 4.98 9.23 -22.09
N CYS A 467 3.99 8.83 -21.30
CA CYS A 467 2.58 8.93 -21.70
C CYS A 467 2.18 10.39 -22.00
N GLY A 468 2.63 11.35 -21.18
CA GLY A 468 2.38 12.77 -21.42
C GLY A 468 3.05 13.30 -22.70
N PHE A 469 4.26 12.83 -23.03
CA PHE A 469 4.90 13.13 -24.32
C PHE A 469 4.11 12.59 -25.51
N SER A 470 3.57 11.38 -25.40
CA SER A 470 2.71 10.79 -26.43
C SER A 470 1.46 11.65 -26.66
N LEU A 471 0.72 11.99 -25.61
CA LEU A 471 -0.50 12.81 -25.72
C LEU A 471 -0.23 14.21 -26.30
N LYS A 472 0.89 14.84 -25.93
CA LYS A 472 1.28 16.14 -26.49
C LYS A 472 1.35 16.12 -28.01
N HIS A 473 1.96 15.07 -28.58
CA HIS A 473 2.23 14.96 -30.01
C HIS A 473 1.03 14.50 -30.85
N LEU A 474 -0.03 13.96 -30.22
CA LEU A 474 -1.28 13.69 -30.92
C LEU A 474 -1.91 15.01 -31.37
N LYS A 475 -2.21 15.16 -32.66
CA LYS A 475 -2.88 16.36 -33.19
C LYS A 475 -4.40 16.22 -33.10
N ALA A 476 -5.01 15.61 -34.11
CA ALA A 476 -6.48 15.49 -34.23
C ALA A 476 -7.11 14.63 -33.12
N TRP A 477 -6.44 13.54 -32.73
CA TRP A 477 -7.00 12.55 -31.81
C TRP A 477 -6.75 12.85 -30.33
N LYS A 478 -6.17 14.01 -30.00
CA LYS A 478 -5.72 14.32 -28.64
C LYS A 478 -6.84 14.26 -27.60
N LYS A 479 -7.95 14.95 -27.88
CA LYS A 479 -9.11 15.00 -26.98
C LYS A 479 -9.75 13.62 -26.83
N SER A 480 -9.98 12.93 -27.93
CA SER A 480 -10.55 11.58 -27.93
C SER A 480 -9.67 10.58 -27.18
N ALA A 481 -8.34 10.66 -27.34
CA ALA A 481 -7.39 9.84 -26.61
C ALA A 481 -7.39 10.13 -25.10
N ALA A 482 -7.44 11.41 -24.71
CA ALA A 482 -7.56 11.78 -23.30
C ALA A 482 -8.88 11.29 -22.69
N SER A 483 -10.01 11.49 -23.38
CA SER A 483 -11.31 10.97 -22.95
C SER A 483 -11.32 9.45 -22.85
N PHE A 484 -10.72 8.75 -23.82
CA PHE A 484 -10.57 7.30 -23.78
C PHE A 484 -9.74 6.84 -22.57
N LEU A 485 -8.58 7.47 -22.32
CA LEU A 485 -7.75 7.16 -21.15
C LEU A 485 -8.52 7.38 -19.85
N LEU A 486 -9.24 8.50 -19.71
CA LEU A 486 -10.03 8.79 -18.53
C LEU A 486 -11.09 7.72 -18.29
N VAL A 487 -11.94 7.44 -19.28
CA VAL A 487 -13.05 6.48 -19.15
C VAL A 487 -12.51 5.06 -18.92
N SER A 488 -11.53 4.63 -19.72
CA SER A 488 -11.00 3.26 -19.64
C SER A 488 -10.24 2.98 -18.35
N ASN A 489 -9.62 3.98 -17.71
CA ASN A 489 -8.98 3.81 -16.40
C ASN A 489 -9.96 3.99 -15.23
N LEU A 490 -11.01 4.80 -15.41
CA LEU A 490 -12.01 5.01 -14.37
C LEU A 490 -12.77 3.70 -14.06
N LEU A 491 -13.11 2.91 -15.07
CA LEU A 491 -13.82 1.63 -14.89
C LEU A 491 -13.08 0.64 -13.97
N PRO A 492 -11.83 0.23 -14.24
CA PRO A 492 -11.09 -0.65 -13.34
C PRO A 492 -10.83 0.02 -11.99
N ALA A 493 -10.54 1.32 -11.94
CA ALA A 493 -10.32 2.03 -10.68
C ALA A 493 -11.54 2.01 -9.75
N LEU A 494 -12.75 2.22 -10.28
CA LEU A 494 -13.98 2.16 -9.51
C LEU A 494 -14.33 0.71 -9.14
N TYR A 495 -14.18 -0.24 -10.07
CA TYR A 495 -14.47 -1.64 -9.79
C TYR A 495 -13.56 -2.20 -8.70
N THR A 496 -12.24 -2.03 -8.84
CA THR A 496 -11.29 -2.50 -7.82
C THR A 496 -11.40 -1.69 -6.55
N GLY A 497 -11.73 -0.40 -6.62
CA GLY A 497 -11.89 0.47 -5.45
C GLY A 497 -13.17 0.20 -4.65
N LEU A 498 -14.31 -0.09 -5.28
CA LEU A 498 -15.62 -0.12 -4.61
C LEU A 498 -16.25 -1.52 -4.47
N ILE A 499 -15.83 -2.48 -5.30
CA ILE A 499 -16.56 -3.75 -5.48
C ILE A 499 -15.66 -4.94 -5.19
N HIS A 500 -14.57 -5.09 -5.92
CA HIS A 500 -13.69 -6.26 -5.79
C HIS A 500 -13.02 -6.26 -4.41
N GLN A 501 -13.11 -7.39 -3.71
CA GLN A 501 -12.54 -7.61 -2.37
C GLN A 501 -13.02 -6.62 -1.29
N ARG A 502 -14.22 -6.06 -1.44
CA ARG A 502 -14.79 -5.16 -0.44
C ARG A 502 -15.25 -5.88 0.84
N GLY A 503 -15.71 -7.13 0.70
CA GLY A 503 -16.30 -7.87 1.82
C GLY A 503 -15.41 -8.00 3.05
N THR A 504 -14.08 -8.02 2.91
CA THR A 504 -13.14 -8.12 4.04
C THR A 504 -13.17 -6.88 4.93
N LEU A 505 -13.54 -5.71 4.39
CA LEU A 505 -13.75 -4.48 5.15
C LEU A 505 -15.19 -4.37 5.68
N ASP A 506 -16.19 -4.72 4.87
CA ASP A 506 -17.60 -4.67 5.29
C ASP A 506 -17.90 -5.61 6.47
N VAL A 507 -17.21 -6.75 6.55
CA VAL A 507 -17.28 -7.67 7.70
C VAL A 507 -16.82 -7.00 9.00
N MET A 508 -15.80 -6.13 8.95
CA MET A 508 -15.29 -5.49 10.16
C MET A 508 -16.31 -4.54 10.78
N SER A 509 -17.19 -3.94 9.97
CA SER A 509 -18.31 -3.13 10.48
C SER A 509 -19.28 -3.98 11.31
N HIS A 510 -19.55 -5.23 10.91
CA HIS A 510 -20.39 -6.14 11.69
C HIS A 510 -19.69 -6.54 13.00
N VAL A 511 -18.37 -6.73 12.97
CA VAL A 511 -17.57 -7.00 14.17
C VAL A 511 -17.58 -5.80 15.14
N GLN A 512 -17.55 -4.57 14.62
CA GLN A 512 -17.66 -3.34 15.43
C GLN A 512 -19.01 -3.23 16.15
N GLU A 513 -20.10 -3.72 15.56
CA GLU A 513 -21.42 -3.72 16.20
C GLU A 513 -21.45 -4.58 17.47
N LEU A 514 -20.69 -5.68 17.50
CA LEU A 514 -20.53 -6.52 18.68
C LEU A 514 -19.93 -5.76 19.87
N CYS A 515 -19.15 -4.69 19.60
CA CYS A 515 -18.57 -3.85 20.64
C CYS A 515 -19.58 -2.88 21.27
N LYS A 516 -20.70 -2.57 20.59
CA LYS A 516 -21.71 -1.63 21.07
C LYS A 516 -22.75 -2.30 21.97
N ASP A 517 -22.98 -3.59 21.77
CA ASP A 517 -23.91 -4.36 22.58
C ASP A 517 -23.28 -4.80 23.90
N SER A 518 -23.73 -4.20 25.01
CA SER A 518 -23.31 -4.54 26.38
C SER A 518 -23.44 -6.03 26.69
N ASN A 519 -24.47 -6.69 26.15
CA ASN A 519 -24.73 -8.13 26.30
C ASN A 519 -23.75 -9.02 25.51
N GLN A 520 -23.07 -8.47 24.51
CA GLN A 520 -22.12 -9.19 23.65
C GLN A 520 -20.65 -8.91 24.02
N SER A 521 -20.40 -8.24 25.14
CA SER A 521 -19.07 -7.95 25.69
C SER A 521 -18.19 -9.17 25.97
N GLN A 522 -18.76 -10.38 25.97
CA GLN A 522 -18.04 -11.67 26.06
C GLN A 522 -17.92 -12.41 24.72
N ALA A 523 -18.28 -11.78 23.61
CA ALA A 523 -18.21 -12.41 22.30
C ALA A 523 -16.77 -12.82 21.96
N PHE A 524 -16.65 -14.05 21.47
CA PHE A 524 -15.45 -14.59 20.87
C PHE A 524 -15.69 -14.76 19.37
N VAL A 525 -14.92 -14.02 18.55
CA VAL A 525 -14.98 -14.08 17.08
C VAL A 525 -13.82 -14.91 16.56
N PHE A 526 -14.12 -15.89 15.72
CA PHE A 526 -13.11 -16.69 15.03
C PHE A 526 -13.24 -16.53 13.50
N ILE A 527 -12.17 -16.02 12.89
CA ILE A 527 -12.07 -15.74 11.46
C ILE A 527 -11.34 -16.91 10.79
N MET A 528 -12.10 -17.81 10.15
CA MET A 528 -11.63 -19.01 9.44
C MET A 528 -11.47 -18.72 7.94
N MET A 529 -10.83 -17.60 7.65
CA MET A 529 -10.43 -17.19 6.31
C MET A 529 -8.93 -17.45 6.17
N PRO A 530 -8.36 -17.47 4.94
CA PRO A 530 -6.91 -17.44 4.79
C PRO A 530 -6.30 -16.36 5.67
N CYS A 531 -5.14 -16.65 6.25
CA CYS A 531 -4.51 -15.75 7.21
C CYS A 531 -4.40 -14.33 6.66
N HIS A 532 -4.58 -13.35 7.54
CA HIS A 532 -4.47 -11.92 7.21
C HIS A 532 -5.45 -11.40 6.14
N SER A 533 -6.53 -12.14 5.83
CA SER A 533 -7.54 -11.71 4.84
C SER A 533 -8.32 -10.45 5.24
N THR A 534 -8.53 -10.23 6.53
CA THR A 534 -9.20 -9.04 7.07
C THR A 534 -8.19 -8.20 7.87
N PRO A 535 -8.46 -6.89 8.04
CA PRO A 535 -7.87 -6.15 9.14
C PRO A 535 -8.28 -6.75 10.49
N PHE A 536 -7.70 -6.24 11.57
CA PHE A 536 -7.90 -6.76 12.91
C PHE A 536 -8.26 -5.61 13.87
N TYR A 537 -7.53 -5.43 14.97
CA TYR A 537 -7.91 -4.46 16.00
C TYR A 537 -7.84 -3.01 15.52
N SER A 538 -7.01 -2.69 14.53
CA SER A 538 -6.99 -1.33 13.95
C SER A 538 -8.33 -0.89 13.34
N HIS A 539 -9.20 -1.86 12.98
CA HIS A 539 -10.52 -1.64 12.40
C HIS A 539 -11.67 -2.06 13.33
N VAL A 540 -11.40 -2.44 14.57
CA VAL A 540 -12.43 -2.78 15.57
C VAL A 540 -12.37 -1.83 16.76
N HIS A 541 -11.16 -1.48 17.19
CA HIS A 541 -10.89 -0.56 18.29
C HIS A 541 -11.69 -0.84 19.58
N CYS A 542 -11.82 -2.13 19.96
CA CYS A 542 -12.50 -2.53 21.19
C CYS A 542 -11.89 -3.84 21.74
N PRO A 543 -12.07 -4.15 23.04
CA PRO A 543 -11.47 -5.33 23.68
C PRO A 543 -12.24 -6.63 23.41
N LEU A 544 -12.55 -6.89 22.14
CA LEU A 544 -13.24 -8.10 21.71
C LEU A 544 -12.23 -9.25 21.59
N LYS A 545 -12.56 -10.43 22.10
CA LYS A 545 -11.71 -11.61 21.90
C LYS A 545 -11.83 -12.05 20.44
N MET A 546 -10.76 -11.88 19.67
CA MET A 546 -10.72 -12.29 18.26
C MET A 546 -9.54 -13.24 18.00
N ARG A 547 -9.75 -14.22 17.12
CA ARG A 547 -8.71 -15.13 16.60
C ARG A 547 -8.89 -15.30 15.10
N PHE A 548 -7.80 -15.54 14.40
CA PHE A 548 -7.78 -15.94 13.00
C PHE A 548 -6.73 -17.06 12.81
N LEU A 549 -6.83 -17.80 11.70
CA LEU A 549 -5.87 -18.84 11.34
C LEU A 549 -4.49 -18.24 11.06
N GLN A 550 -3.44 -18.73 11.73
CA GLN A 550 -2.06 -18.28 11.53
C GLN A 550 -1.39 -19.00 10.37
N CYS A 551 -0.43 -18.33 9.72
CA CYS A 551 0.36 -18.89 8.62
C CYS A 551 1.85 -18.46 8.67
N PRO A 552 2.57 -18.64 9.79
CA PRO A 552 3.98 -18.31 9.83
C PRO A 552 4.75 -19.23 8.86
N PRO A 553 5.74 -18.71 8.12
CA PRO A 553 6.58 -19.54 7.26
C PRO A 553 7.45 -20.46 8.12
N ASP A 554 7.96 -21.51 7.50
CA ASP A 554 8.96 -22.35 8.15
C ASP A 554 10.28 -21.59 8.33
N LEU A 555 10.66 -21.38 9.59
CA LEU A 555 11.94 -20.79 9.96
C LEU A 555 12.97 -21.84 10.41
N THR A 556 12.57 -23.11 10.49
CA THR A 556 13.39 -24.22 10.99
C THR A 556 14.06 -25.02 9.88
N GLY A 557 13.62 -24.86 8.62
CA GLY A 557 14.15 -25.58 7.46
C GLY A 557 13.63 -27.02 7.34
N ASN A 558 12.53 -27.33 8.01
CA ASN A 558 11.84 -28.61 7.91
C ASN A 558 10.93 -28.65 6.68
N GLU A 559 11.31 -29.43 5.66
CA GLU A 559 10.53 -29.61 4.43
C GLU A 559 9.11 -30.16 4.65
N SER A 560 8.85 -30.79 5.80
CA SER A 560 7.53 -31.32 6.19
C SER A 560 6.66 -30.32 6.97
N TYR A 561 7.14 -29.09 7.17
CA TYR A 561 6.38 -28.06 7.86
C TYR A 561 5.08 -27.70 7.11
N ILE A 562 3.99 -27.63 7.86
CA ILE A 562 2.67 -27.18 7.42
C ILE A 562 2.14 -26.22 8.48
N ASP A 563 1.75 -25.02 8.09
CA ASP A 563 1.22 -24.02 9.01
C ASP A 563 -0.22 -24.31 9.46
N GLU A 564 -0.70 -23.60 10.48
CA GLU A 564 -2.04 -23.81 11.06
C GLU A 564 -3.14 -23.69 10.01
N ALA A 565 -3.10 -22.66 9.15
CA ALA A 565 -4.10 -22.45 8.12
C ALA A 565 -4.09 -23.59 7.10
N ASP A 566 -2.91 -24.04 6.66
CA ASP A 566 -2.80 -25.17 5.74
C ASP A 566 -3.32 -26.48 6.38
N VAL A 567 -2.97 -26.78 7.64
CA VAL A 567 -3.51 -27.95 8.35
C VAL A 567 -5.03 -27.88 8.46
N PHE A 568 -5.58 -26.69 8.73
CA PHE A 568 -7.03 -26.47 8.77
C PHE A 568 -7.69 -26.77 7.42
N TYR A 569 -7.20 -26.18 6.33
CA TYR A 569 -7.79 -26.35 5.00
C TYR A 569 -7.58 -27.75 4.38
N LEU A 570 -6.72 -28.59 4.96
CA LEU A 570 -6.59 -30.00 4.56
C LEU A 570 -7.75 -30.87 5.07
N ASN A 571 -8.29 -30.58 6.26
CA ASN A 571 -9.43 -31.27 6.84
C ASN A 571 -10.18 -30.36 7.83
N PRO A 572 -11.01 -29.42 7.35
CA PRO A 572 -11.62 -28.40 8.20
C PRO A 572 -12.47 -29.00 9.33
N LEU A 573 -13.29 -30.00 9.02
CA LEU A 573 -14.17 -30.63 9.99
C LEU A 573 -13.39 -31.39 11.07
N GLY A 574 -12.38 -32.17 10.68
CA GLY A 574 -11.52 -32.88 11.64
C GLY A 574 -10.74 -31.91 12.54
N TRP A 575 -10.25 -30.82 11.97
CA TRP A 575 -9.56 -29.77 12.72
C TRP A 575 -10.50 -29.08 13.72
N LEU A 576 -11.70 -28.67 13.31
CA LEU A 576 -12.67 -28.01 14.18
C LEU A 576 -13.09 -28.89 15.36
N ASN A 577 -13.34 -30.17 15.12
CA ASN A 577 -13.70 -31.10 16.19
C ASN A 577 -12.55 -31.32 17.19
N LYS A 578 -11.30 -31.30 16.71
CA LYS A 578 -10.12 -31.42 17.56
C LYS A 578 -9.87 -30.16 18.37
N GLU A 579 -9.96 -29.00 17.75
CA GLU A 579 -9.71 -27.70 18.38
C GLU A 579 -10.81 -27.36 19.40
N PHE A 580 -12.07 -27.60 19.03
CA PHE A 580 -13.25 -27.31 19.84
C PHE A 580 -13.88 -28.58 20.41
N TYR A 581 -13.07 -29.40 21.06
CA TYR A 581 -13.51 -30.63 21.74
C TYR A 581 -14.46 -30.36 22.93
N ASN A 582 -14.46 -29.13 23.46
CA ASN A 582 -15.30 -28.68 24.57
C ASN A 582 -16.11 -27.44 24.16
N ASP A 583 -17.40 -27.41 24.51
CA ASP A 583 -18.33 -26.33 24.15
C ASP A 583 -17.99 -24.97 24.81
N THR A 584 -17.20 -24.98 25.89
CA THR A 584 -16.67 -23.77 26.53
C THR A 584 -15.62 -23.05 25.69
N LEU A 585 -14.98 -23.74 24.75
CA LEU A 585 -13.96 -23.18 23.87
C LEU A 585 -14.55 -22.59 22.58
N LEU A 586 -15.81 -22.87 22.29
CA LEU A 586 -16.46 -22.50 21.04
C LEU A 586 -16.57 -20.98 20.88
N PRO A 587 -16.27 -20.46 19.67
CA PRO A 587 -16.56 -19.09 19.31
C PRO A 587 -18.05 -18.77 19.41
N SER A 588 -18.37 -17.53 19.77
CA SER A 588 -19.73 -17.01 19.63
C SER A 588 -20.08 -16.75 18.16
N HIS A 589 -19.07 -16.34 17.37
CA HIS A 589 -19.22 -15.96 15.98
C HIS A 589 -18.13 -16.61 15.12
N LEU A 590 -18.53 -17.10 13.96
CA LEU A 590 -17.66 -17.69 12.95
C LEU A 590 -17.76 -16.87 11.68
N ILE A 591 -16.61 -16.50 11.11
CA ILE A 591 -16.52 -15.70 9.89
C ILE A 591 -15.65 -16.46 8.89
N PHE A 592 -16.19 -16.74 7.70
CA PHE A 592 -15.46 -17.51 6.68
C PHE A 592 -15.98 -17.26 5.26
N PHE A 593 -15.15 -17.56 4.27
CA PHE A 593 -15.54 -17.49 2.86
C PHE A 593 -16.53 -18.58 2.48
N SER A 594 -17.43 -18.28 1.55
CA SER A 594 -18.54 -19.15 1.15
C SER A 594 -18.13 -20.56 0.69
N VAL A 595 -16.90 -20.70 0.18
CA VAL A 595 -16.35 -21.99 -0.26
C VAL A 595 -16.23 -23.02 0.88
N LEU A 596 -16.07 -22.57 2.12
CA LEU A 596 -15.88 -23.44 3.28
C LEU A 596 -17.20 -24.01 3.83
N GLU A 597 -18.35 -23.38 3.53
CA GLU A 597 -19.64 -23.71 4.16
C GLU A 597 -20.01 -25.19 4.05
N GLN A 598 -19.85 -25.78 2.86
CA GLN A 598 -20.22 -27.18 2.63
C GLN A 598 -19.39 -28.14 3.47
N GLU A 599 -18.09 -27.88 3.62
CA GLU A 599 -17.14 -28.75 4.32
C GLU A 599 -17.34 -28.78 5.84
N ILE A 600 -17.89 -27.70 6.42
CA ILE A 600 -18.10 -27.57 7.87
C ILE A 600 -19.58 -27.57 8.27
N SER A 601 -20.49 -27.81 7.33
CA SER A 601 -21.95 -27.73 7.52
C SER A 601 -22.47 -28.59 8.69
N SER A 602 -21.96 -29.81 8.85
CA SER A 602 -22.33 -30.70 9.96
C SER A 602 -21.82 -30.20 11.32
N PHE A 603 -20.65 -29.56 11.38
CA PHE A 603 -20.17 -28.91 12.60
C PHE A 603 -21.06 -27.73 12.98
N LEU A 604 -21.44 -26.90 12.00
CA LEU A 604 -22.33 -25.75 12.22
C LEU A 604 -23.69 -26.21 12.79
N ALA A 605 -24.30 -27.23 12.17
CA ALA A 605 -25.57 -27.78 12.62
C ALA A 605 -25.47 -28.41 14.03
N LEU A 606 -24.46 -29.26 14.26
CA LEU A 606 -24.27 -29.96 15.55
C LEU A 606 -24.06 -28.99 16.70
N LYS A 607 -23.31 -27.90 16.47
CA LYS A 607 -22.96 -26.91 17.48
C LYS A 607 -23.93 -25.71 17.55
N GLY A 608 -25.02 -25.74 16.77
CA GLY A 608 -26.09 -24.74 16.84
C GLY A 608 -25.70 -23.37 16.30
N TYR A 609 -24.91 -23.32 15.22
CA TYR A 609 -24.59 -22.07 14.53
C TYR A 609 -25.59 -21.77 13.42
N GLU A 610 -26.09 -20.54 13.42
CA GLU A 610 -27.03 -20.04 12.41
C GLU A 610 -26.39 -18.90 11.60
N LYS A 611 -26.67 -18.87 10.30
CA LYS A 611 -26.17 -17.84 9.40
C LYS A 611 -26.91 -16.53 9.68
N THR A 612 -26.18 -15.50 10.06
CA THR A 612 -26.74 -14.18 10.41
C THR A 612 -26.52 -13.14 9.33
N ALA A 613 -25.41 -13.22 8.59
CA ALA A 613 -25.13 -12.30 7.50
C ALA A 613 -24.41 -12.97 6.33
N THR A 614 -24.65 -12.43 5.13
CA THR A 614 -23.96 -12.78 3.88
C THR A 614 -23.46 -11.50 3.23
N ILE A 615 -22.15 -11.41 3.04
CA ILE A 615 -21.48 -10.20 2.57
C ILE A 615 -20.79 -10.51 1.25
N PHE A 616 -21.07 -9.73 0.21
CA PHE A 616 -20.40 -9.89 -1.07
C PHE A 616 -18.91 -9.53 -0.97
N HIS A 617 -18.05 -10.36 -1.56
CA HIS A 617 -16.60 -10.15 -1.57
C HIS A 617 -16.03 -9.95 -2.97
N THR A 618 -16.31 -10.86 -3.92
CA THR A 618 -15.70 -10.80 -5.26
C THR A 618 -16.48 -11.57 -6.30
N HIS A 619 -16.47 -11.09 -7.55
CA HIS A 619 -16.96 -11.84 -8.71
C HIS A 619 -15.98 -12.90 -9.22
N VAL A 620 -14.73 -12.86 -8.75
CA VAL A 620 -13.64 -13.73 -9.21
C VAL A 620 -13.09 -14.49 -8.00
N PRO A 621 -13.82 -15.49 -7.47
CA PRO A 621 -13.33 -16.34 -6.39
C PRO A 621 -12.21 -17.27 -6.90
N GLN A 622 -11.25 -17.59 -6.04
CA GLN A 622 -10.15 -18.48 -6.37
C GLN A 622 -9.68 -19.27 -5.14
N GLY A 623 -9.54 -20.59 -5.30
CA GLY A 623 -9.03 -21.48 -4.25
C GLY A 623 -9.84 -21.36 -2.95
N ARG A 624 -9.18 -20.90 -1.88
CA ARG A 624 -9.76 -20.73 -0.53
C ARG A 624 -10.60 -19.46 -0.37
N VAL A 625 -10.62 -18.58 -1.38
CA VAL A 625 -11.38 -17.32 -1.37
C VAL A 625 -12.68 -17.48 -2.13
N GLY A 626 -13.79 -17.27 -1.42
CA GLY A 626 -15.14 -17.37 -1.94
C GLY A 626 -15.69 -16.05 -2.47
N SER A 627 -16.81 -16.12 -3.18
CA SER A 627 -17.49 -14.94 -3.72
C SER A 627 -18.17 -14.10 -2.63
N HIS A 628 -18.53 -14.74 -1.52
CA HIS A 628 -19.16 -14.11 -0.36
C HIS A 628 -18.42 -14.51 0.92
N ILE A 629 -18.60 -13.72 1.98
CA ILE A 629 -18.21 -14.02 3.35
C ILE A 629 -19.49 -14.24 4.15
N TYR A 630 -19.53 -15.32 4.91
CA TYR A 630 -20.63 -15.65 5.79
C TYR A 630 -20.25 -15.37 7.24
N ILE A 631 -21.22 -14.86 8.00
CA ILE A 631 -21.14 -14.69 9.45
C ILE A 631 -22.17 -15.63 10.07
N TYR A 632 -21.69 -16.52 10.93
CA TYR A 632 -22.51 -17.42 11.71
C TYR A 632 -22.45 -17.05 13.18
N ARG A 633 -23.58 -17.12 13.87
CA ARG A 633 -23.70 -16.89 15.31
C ARG A 633 -24.19 -18.15 15.98
N ARG A 634 -23.63 -18.48 17.14
CA ARG A 634 -24.11 -19.60 17.95
C ARG A 634 -25.42 -19.22 18.66
N GLY A 635 -26.46 -20.01 18.49
CA GLY A 635 -27.66 -19.94 19.30
C GLY A 635 -27.32 -20.29 20.76
N LEU A 636 -27.75 -19.47 21.71
CA LEU A 636 -27.66 -19.83 23.13
C LEU A 636 -28.66 -20.98 23.35
N LYS A 637 -28.15 -22.15 23.76
CA LYS A 637 -28.98 -23.25 24.25
C LYS A 637 -29.35 -23.03 25.71
#